data_AF-A0A1C5HXZ8-F1
#
_entry.id   AF-A0A1C5HXZ8-F1
#
_cell.length_a   1.000
_cell.length_b   1.000
_cell.length_c   1.000
_cell.angle_alpha   90.00
_cell.angle_beta   90.00
_cell.angle_gamma   90.00
#
_symmetry.space_group_name_H-M   'P 1'
#
loop_
_entity.id
_entity.type
_entity.pdbx_description
1 polymer ?
#
loop_
_entity_poly.entity_id
_entity_poly.type
_entity_poly.pdbx_seq_one_letter_code
_entity_poly.pdbx_strand_id
1 'polypeptide(L)'
;MRRRNILIALSTLLAVSLVATPASARQQQTAAPNQVTDLTAQQADGHTTLAWQPVPDATDYQIERTAVDHTDTPTGAPTIVGIWRPNRQINQESPTFADAGYHPGDRFRWRVRARVGTTEQPWSDPVAGTTTAPWGNPDTPGEQLRTQWETTRAAQYTSDTDEYAYTAAIDDLSDRVRVVEIGRTVRDRPINMFVIGHPTPPATPAAVAATAPLAINCNVHGNEPGDREACLILARQLAFSTDQRVIDLLSHTTVLIVPTINGDGRAANTRGNSTGQDLNRDYSLIRQPETAAYVTMIRDYRPVAGYDGHEYGNSRAGDLPMLPPRHQNVAQAIFDESQDMIEGHMYRQGAQAGWWACPYGCEGGGNVGLSEETILRNTLGLKNVVNSLLELRSSGGQTRPDEGNTTNNRRRKTYSALWTFHQFLDYHRAQLADITTARAEAITGQAANTGRLVFRGSRPIPAHPAPHPGDNPPPLDAPRPDLILDNPPCAYRLTEQQYHGERTDGPGGAGTTVAQRLAAHGWKVVKTGDSYYVPLNQPERGLIPLLLDAQGVENLTDGERVYPTLTGRRDGPLTVTGFTCLAGATVTGPVTVRAGATLVATGSTITGPVTATGAAGVLLADSTVTGPVRITGTTDAISLIDVTVTGPVDLARNTTGTDTPLLAGTTVRGPLACAGNTPAPTNLGLTNTVHGPRTDQCAAL
;
A
#
# COMPACT_ATOMS: atom_id res chain seq x y z
N MET A 1 52.30 10.50 43.88
CA MET A 1 53.30 10.86 42.84
C MET A 1 52.58 11.35 41.59
N ARG A 2 53.08 12.44 40.99
CA ARG A 2 52.71 13.09 39.69
C ARG A 2 51.29 13.66 39.58
N ARG A 3 51.06 14.93 39.97
CA ARG A 3 51.27 16.24 39.30
C ARG A 3 50.35 16.50 38.10
N ARG A 4 49.29 17.30 38.37
CA ARG A 4 48.48 18.05 37.41
C ARG A 4 49.26 19.32 36.99
N ASN A 5 49.40 19.55 35.69
CA ASN A 5 49.89 20.81 35.16
C ASN A 5 48.70 21.71 34.78
N ILE A 6 48.64 22.88 35.41
CA ILE A 6 47.79 24.02 35.06
C ILE A 6 48.66 24.94 34.21
N LEU A 7 48.21 25.31 33.02
CA LEU A 7 48.86 26.31 32.17
C LEU A 7 47.94 27.53 32.06
N ILE A 8 48.39 28.61 32.69
CA ILE A 8 47.89 29.97 32.53
C ILE A 8 48.64 30.56 31.33
N ALA A 9 47.92 31.11 30.34
CA ALA A 9 48.51 31.91 29.29
C ALA A 9 47.88 33.31 29.30
N LEU A 10 48.72 34.31 29.55
CA LEU A 10 48.41 35.74 29.55
C LEU A 10 48.16 36.24 28.12
N SER A 11 47.09 37.00 27.96
CA SER A 11 46.77 37.75 26.75
C SER A 11 47.66 39.00 26.65
N THR A 12 48.41 39.14 25.56
CA THR A 12 49.09 40.38 25.17
C THR A 12 48.42 40.95 23.92
N LEU A 13 47.95 42.20 24.01
CA LEU A 13 47.41 42.96 22.89
C LEU A 13 48.55 43.42 21.98
N LEU A 14 48.53 42.99 20.72
CA LEU A 14 49.26 43.64 19.63
C LEU A 14 48.25 44.30 18.67
N ALA A 15 48.31 45.61 18.55
CA ALA A 15 47.55 46.37 17.57
C ALA A 15 48.23 46.25 16.20
N VAL A 16 47.53 45.70 15.21
CA VAL A 16 47.92 45.74 13.80
C VAL A 16 46.86 46.53 13.04
N SER A 17 47.28 47.64 12.44
CA SER A 17 46.49 48.52 11.62
C SER A 17 46.24 47.87 10.24
N LEU A 18 45.02 47.41 10.00
CA LEU A 18 44.57 46.96 8.68
C LEU A 18 43.94 48.15 7.93
N VAL A 19 44.54 48.49 6.79
CA VAL A 19 44.00 49.43 5.81
C VAL A 19 42.75 48.80 5.20
N ALA A 20 41.58 49.37 5.49
CA ALA A 20 40.31 48.95 4.92
C ALA A 20 40.23 49.36 3.44
N THR A 21 40.22 48.39 2.54
CA THR A 21 39.68 48.57 1.19
C THR A 21 38.16 48.77 1.30
N PRO A 22 37.53 49.68 0.52
CA PRO A 22 36.09 49.89 0.63
C PRO A 22 35.37 48.63 0.14
N ALA A 23 34.72 47.92 1.06
CA ALA A 23 33.67 46.98 0.71
C ALA A 23 32.58 47.77 -0.03
N SER A 24 32.24 47.35 -1.24
CA SER A 24 31.08 47.86 -1.95
C SER A 24 29.86 47.71 -1.05
N ALA A 25 29.31 48.84 -0.60
CA ALA A 25 28.08 48.87 0.15
C ALA A 25 26.96 48.30 -0.73
N ARG A 26 26.59 47.04 -0.53
CA ARG A 26 25.21 46.61 -0.81
C ARG A 26 24.35 47.43 0.14
N GLN A 27 23.65 48.42 -0.38
CA GLN A 27 22.53 49.03 0.34
C GLN A 27 21.61 47.88 0.76
N GLN A 28 21.51 47.61 2.07
CA GLN A 28 20.36 46.90 2.62
C GLN A 28 19.17 47.82 2.37
N GLN A 29 18.51 47.66 1.22
CA GLN A 29 17.17 48.16 1.03
C GLN A 29 16.32 47.49 2.11
N THR A 30 15.83 48.29 3.06
CA THR A 30 14.81 47.82 3.99
C THR A 30 13.61 47.37 3.16
N ALA A 31 13.19 46.12 3.34
CA ALA A 31 12.06 45.55 2.63
C ALA A 31 10.84 46.48 2.76
N ALA A 32 10.07 46.63 1.67
CA ALA A 32 8.85 47.41 1.69
C ALA A 32 7.83 46.78 2.66
N PRO A 33 6.90 47.55 3.25
CA PRO A 33 5.84 46.98 4.08
C PRO A 33 5.13 45.83 3.36
N ASN A 34 4.93 44.70 4.06
CA ASN A 34 4.30 43.48 3.56
C ASN A 34 4.99 42.80 2.37
N GLN A 35 6.24 43.18 2.04
CA GLN A 35 7.05 42.46 1.09
C GLN A 35 7.48 41.12 1.69
N VAL A 36 7.38 40.05 0.90
CA VAL A 36 7.88 38.72 1.31
C VAL A 36 9.41 38.76 1.38
N THR A 37 9.97 38.26 2.49
CA THR A 37 11.42 38.17 2.73
C THR A 37 11.87 36.71 2.88
N ASP A 38 13.19 36.50 2.78
CA ASP A 38 13.86 35.20 2.89
C ASP A 38 13.28 34.11 1.99
N LEU A 39 12.89 34.48 0.76
CA LEU A 39 12.54 33.49 -0.25
C LEU A 39 13.74 32.60 -0.52
N THR A 40 13.53 31.29 -0.50
CA THR A 40 14.51 30.26 -0.87
C THR A 40 13.92 29.33 -1.92
N ALA A 41 14.79 28.71 -2.72
CA ALA A 41 14.41 27.72 -3.73
C ALA A 41 15.33 26.50 -3.63
N GLN A 42 14.77 25.39 -3.14
CA GLN A 42 15.48 24.12 -3.02
C GLN A 42 15.04 23.18 -4.16
N GLN A 43 16.00 22.69 -4.92
CA GLN A 43 15.73 21.79 -6.05
C GLN A 43 15.57 20.35 -5.55
N ALA A 44 14.61 19.65 -6.13
CA ALA A 44 14.35 18.24 -5.92
C ALA A 44 14.06 17.57 -7.27
N ASP A 45 13.81 16.26 -7.27
CA ASP A 45 13.48 15.55 -8.50
C ASP A 45 12.11 16.00 -9.03
N GLY A 46 12.12 16.66 -10.19
CA GLY A 46 10.92 17.12 -10.89
C GLY A 46 10.15 18.29 -10.26
N HIS A 47 10.63 18.86 -9.16
CA HIS A 47 10.02 20.03 -8.52
C HIS A 47 11.03 20.88 -7.74
N THR A 48 10.64 22.12 -7.45
CA THR A 48 11.38 23.07 -6.63
C THR A 48 10.53 23.42 -5.41
N THR A 49 11.05 23.20 -4.21
CA THR A 49 10.43 23.68 -2.98
C THR A 49 10.80 25.14 -2.76
N LEU A 50 9.81 26.02 -2.79
CA LEU A 50 9.95 27.41 -2.41
C LEU A 50 9.50 27.58 -0.96
N ALA A 51 10.25 28.33 -0.15
CA ALA A 51 9.89 28.66 1.23
C ALA A 51 10.21 30.13 1.52
N TRP A 52 9.41 30.79 2.37
CA TRP A 52 9.55 32.22 2.67
C TRP A 52 9.03 32.58 4.07
N GLN A 53 9.36 33.77 4.56
CA GLN A 53 8.78 34.29 5.81
C GLN A 53 7.32 34.71 5.61
N PRO A 54 6.39 34.28 6.48
CA PRO A 54 4.99 34.67 6.36
C PRO A 54 4.81 36.18 6.60
N VAL A 55 3.98 36.79 5.76
CA VAL A 55 3.52 38.17 5.90
C VAL A 55 2.23 38.19 6.74
N PRO A 56 2.15 39.02 7.80
CA PRO A 56 0.93 39.16 8.59
C PRO A 56 -0.29 39.54 7.73
N ASP A 57 -1.47 39.00 8.09
CA ASP A 57 -2.75 39.25 7.42
C ASP A 57 -2.82 38.86 5.92
N ALA A 58 -1.80 38.16 5.40
CA ALA A 58 -1.82 37.64 4.04
C ALA A 58 -2.97 36.62 3.88
N THR A 59 -3.87 36.90 2.93
CA THR A 59 -4.98 36.02 2.55
C THR A 59 -4.50 34.86 1.70
N ASP A 60 -3.52 35.11 0.83
CA ASP A 60 -2.83 34.11 0.01
C ASP A 60 -1.51 34.68 -0.51
N TYR A 61 -0.72 33.84 -1.17
CA TYR A 61 0.49 34.24 -1.88
C TYR A 61 0.43 33.80 -3.33
N GLN A 62 0.90 34.67 -4.21
CA GLN A 62 1.13 34.34 -5.61
C GLN A 62 2.60 34.00 -5.82
N ILE A 63 2.82 32.88 -6.51
CA ILE A 63 4.14 32.38 -6.86
C ILE A 63 4.35 32.60 -8.36
N GLU A 64 5.37 33.36 -8.71
CA GLU A 64 5.75 33.64 -10.08
C GLU A 64 7.01 32.86 -10.46
N ARG A 65 7.01 32.25 -11.65
CA ARG A 65 8.19 31.69 -12.31
C ARG A 65 8.45 32.44 -13.61
N THR A 66 9.71 32.80 -13.88
CA THR A 66 10.15 33.34 -15.19
C THR A 66 11.37 32.55 -15.67
N ALA A 67 11.40 32.13 -16.94
CA ALA A 67 12.60 31.57 -17.54
C ALA A 67 13.70 32.64 -17.62
N VAL A 68 14.95 32.25 -17.36
CA VAL A 68 16.12 33.15 -17.40
C VAL A 68 17.30 32.53 -18.14
N ASP A 69 18.19 33.37 -18.63
CA ASP A 69 19.49 32.94 -19.14
C ASP A 69 20.52 32.71 -18.01
N HIS A 70 21.76 32.40 -18.39
CA HIS A 70 22.87 32.17 -17.46
C HIS A 70 23.28 33.41 -16.64
N THR A 71 22.78 34.60 -16.97
CA THR A 71 23.02 35.87 -16.25
C THR A 71 21.82 36.30 -15.40
N ASP A 72 20.83 35.42 -15.24
CA ASP A 72 19.56 35.68 -14.56
C ASP A 72 18.66 36.72 -15.25
N THR A 73 18.95 37.01 -16.52
CA THR A 73 18.13 37.90 -17.34
C THR A 73 16.91 37.14 -17.85
N PRO A 74 15.68 37.65 -17.66
CA PRO A 74 14.48 36.96 -18.11
C PRO A 74 14.44 36.79 -19.63
N THR A 75 14.18 35.55 -20.06
CA THR A 75 14.09 35.14 -21.48
C THR A 75 12.66 34.84 -21.90
N GLY A 76 11.70 34.86 -20.97
CA GLY A 76 10.28 34.63 -21.21
C GLY A 76 9.39 35.52 -20.35
N ALA A 77 8.08 35.39 -20.55
CA ALA A 77 7.10 36.13 -19.76
C ALA A 77 7.01 35.56 -18.32
N PRO A 78 6.92 36.42 -17.29
CA PRO A 78 6.61 35.99 -15.94
C PRO A 78 5.24 35.31 -15.89
N THR A 79 5.15 34.17 -15.21
CA THR A 79 3.92 33.38 -15.12
C THR A 79 3.62 33.05 -13.66
N ILE A 80 2.37 33.27 -13.23
CA ILE A 80 1.92 32.80 -11.92
C ILE A 80 1.71 31.29 -11.99
N VAL A 81 2.57 30.53 -11.32
CA VAL A 81 2.53 29.06 -11.30
C VAL A 81 1.70 28.52 -10.14
N GLY A 82 1.48 29.35 -9.12
CA GLY A 82 0.89 28.92 -7.87
C GLY A 82 0.13 30.00 -7.14
N ILE A 83 -0.91 29.56 -6.43
CA ILE A 83 -1.53 30.34 -5.37
C ILE A 83 -1.50 29.49 -4.09
N TRP A 84 -0.75 29.94 -3.08
CA TRP A 84 -0.69 29.31 -1.75
C TRP A 84 -1.67 29.99 -0.80
N ARG A 85 -2.34 29.24 0.07
CA ARG A 85 -3.31 29.77 1.05
C ARG A 85 -2.99 29.32 2.48
N PRO A 86 -3.28 30.13 3.52
CA PRO A 86 -3.07 29.79 4.94
C PRO A 86 -3.89 28.61 5.48
N ASN A 87 -4.68 27.94 4.65
CA ASN A 87 -5.35 26.70 4.98
C ASN A 87 -4.83 25.55 4.09
N ARG A 88 -3.64 25.65 3.49
CA ARG A 88 -3.13 24.59 2.61
C ARG A 88 -2.53 23.38 3.35
N GLN A 89 -1.71 23.63 4.38
CA GLN A 89 -0.86 22.62 5.01
C GLN A 89 -1.11 22.42 6.50
N ILE A 90 -0.48 21.41 7.08
CA ILE A 90 -0.51 21.23 8.54
C ILE A 90 0.40 22.26 9.28
N ASN A 91 1.27 22.99 8.58
CA ASN A 91 2.28 23.92 9.14
C ASN A 91 2.16 25.35 8.58
N GLN A 92 1.02 26.01 8.78
CA GLN A 92 0.70 27.29 8.15
C GLN A 92 1.64 28.46 8.49
N GLU A 93 2.41 28.33 9.57
CA GLU A 93 3.39 29.32 10.03
C GLU A 93 4.70 29.29 9.22
N SER A 94 4.89 28.28 8.38
CA SER A 94 6.10 28.12 7.55
C SER A 94 5.68 27.78 6.12
N PRO A 95 5.32 28.80 5.32
CA PRO A 95 4.73 28.57 4.01
C PRO A 95 5.74 27.99 3.02
N THR A 96 5.35 26.89 2.39
CA THR A 96 6.11 26.20 1.35
C THR A 96 5.26 25.95 0.11
N PHE A 97 5.90 25.91 -1.07
CA PHE A 97 5.24 25.64 -2.34
C PHE A 97 6.12 24.76 -3.24
N ALA A 98 5.61 23.60 -3.65
CA ALA A 98 6.24 22.75 -4.64
C ALA A 98 5.91 23.27 -6.04
N ASP A 99 6.82 24.03 -6.65
CA ASP A 99 6.72 24.40 -8.06
C ASP A 99 7.16 23.23 -8.94
N ALA A 100 6.26 22.82 -9.81
CA ALA A 100 6.47 21.75 -10.78
C ALA A 100 5.89 22.20 -12.12
N GLY A 101 5.85 21.31 -13.11
CA GLY A 101 5.29 21.65 -14.41
C GLY A 101 6.29 22.28 -15.39
N TYR A 102 7.54 22.48 -15.00
CA TYR A 102 8.63 22.86 -15.90
C TYR A 102 9.37 21.63 -16.44
N HIS A 103 10.29 21.83 -17.39
CA HIS A 103 11.27 20.81 -17.76
C HIS A 103 12.43 20.77 -16.76
N PRO A 104 12.71 19.61 -16.14
CA PRO A 104 13.87 19.50 -15.26
C PRO A 104 15.16 19.80 -16.03
N GLY A 105 16.06 20.57 -15.42
CA GLY A 105 17.29 21.08 -16.02
C GLY A 105 17.19 22.51 -16.55
N ASP A 106 15.99 23.07 -16.71
CA ASP A 106 15.81 24.46 -17.12
C ASP A 106 16.15 25.43 -15.96
N ARG A 107 16.50 26.68 -16.31
CA ARG A 107 16.83 27.76 -15.36
C ARG A 107 15.68 28.76 -15.23
N PHE A 108 15.33 29.09 -14.00
CA PHE A 108 14.26 30.03 -13.69
C PHE A 108 14.68 31.03 -12.62
N ARG A 109 13.93 32.13 -12.56
CA ARG A 109 13.80 32.97 -11.35
C ARG A 109 12.40 32.84 -10.78
N TRP A 110 12.32 32.85 -9.46
CA TRP A 110 11.07 32.83 -8.70
C TRP A 110 10.92 34.10 -7.89
N ARG A 111 9.67 34.55 -7.77
CA ARG A 111 9.25 35.63 -6.86
C ARG A 111 7.97 35.23 -6.18
N VAL A 112 7.80 35.68 -4.94
CA VAL A 112 6.56 35.47 -4.18
C VAL A 112 6.05 36.82 -3.70
N ARG A 113 4.74 37.02 -3.75
CA ARG A 113 4.10 38.18 -3.11
C ARG A 113 2.88 37.74 -2.32
N ALA A 114 2.66 38.41 -1.20
CA ALA A 114 1.42 38.30 -0.44
C ALA A 114 0.29 39.04 -1.15
N ARG A 115 -0.95 38.63 -0.88
CA ARG A 115 -2.15 39.42 -1.12
C ARG A 115 -2.91 39.61 0.19
N VAL A 116 -3.35 40.83 0.45
CA VAL A 116 -4.24 41.16 1.57
C VAL A 116 -5.63 41.42 0.99
N GLY A 117 -6.56 40.50 1.23
CA GLY A 117 -7.78 40.39 0.45
C GLY A 117 -7.46 40.10 -1.02
N THR A 118 -7.73 41.05 -1.91
CA THR A 118 -7.36 40.97 -3.33
C THR A 118 -6.19 41.88 -3.69
N THR A 119 -5.70 42.68 -2.74
CA THR A 119 -4.67 43.70 -2.98
C THR A 119 -3.28 43.07 -3.00
N GLU A 120 -2.62 43.16 -4.14
CA GLU A 120 -1.27 42.67 -4.37
C GLU A 120 -0.24 43.50 -3.59
N GLN A 121 0.61 42.83 -2.81
CA GLN A 121 1.74 43.45 -2.12
C GLN A 121 3.00 43.41 -3.01
N PRO A 122 4.08 44.14 -2.65
CA PRO A 122 5.34 44.08 -3.40
C PRO A 122 5.91 42.66 -3.51
N TRP A 123 6.53 42.36 -4.65
CA TRP A 123 7.26 41.10 -4.87
C TRP A 123 8.47 40.99 -3.95
N SER A 124 8.76 39.77 -3.50
CA SER A 124 10.05 39.44 -2.89
C SER A 124 11.21 39.78 -3.83
N ASP A 125 12.41 39.89 -3.26
CA ASP A 125 13.62 39.75 -4.06
C ASP A 125 13.60 38.42 -4.82
N PRO A 126 14.04 38.38 -6.08
CA PRO A 126 14.02 37.17 -6.88
C PRO A 126 15.10 36.19 -6.44
N VAL A 127 14.77 34.90 -6.45
CA VAL A 127 15.75 33.82 -6.35
C VAL A 127 15.85 33.16 -7.71
N ALA A 128 17.05 33.05 -8.27
CA ALA A 128 17.30 32.36 -9.53
C ALA A 128 18.09 31.07 -9.33
N GLY A 129 17.79 30.04 -10.12
CA GLY A 129 18.42 28.74 -10.00
C GLY A 129 18.14 27.83 -11.18
N THR A 130 19.05 26.89 -11.41
CA THR A 130 18.85 25.80 -12.37
C THR A 130 18.20 24.64 -11.65
N THR A 131 17.11 24.12 -12.23
CA THR A 131 16.39 22.96 -11.69
C THR A 131 17.20 21.69 -11.88
N THR A 132 16.99 20.68 -11.03
CA THR A 132 17.66 19.39 -11.17
C THR A 132 17.34 18.77 -12.52
N ALA A 133 18.34 18.29 -13.26
CA ALA A 133 18.11 17.55 -14.50
C ALA A 133 17.36 16.23 -14.21
N PRO A 134 16.70 15.60 -15.21
CA PRO A 134 16.07 14.31 -15.01
C PRO A 134 17.07 13.30 -14.45
N TRP A 135 16.67 12.56 -13.41
CA TRP A 135 17.56 11.64 -12.72
C TRP A 135 18.25 10.65 -13.67
N GLY A 136 19.54 10.40 -13.41
CA GLY A 136 20.40 9.44 -14.11
C GLY A 136 21.37 10.10 -15.08
N ASN A 137 22.64 9.67 -15.07
CA ASN A 137 23.68 10.14 -15.98
C ASN A 137 23.41 9.65 -17.42
N PRO A 138 23.31 10.55 -18.42
CA PRO A 138 23.10 10.16 -19.81
C PRO A 138 24.24 9.31 -20.41
N ASP A 139 25.42 9.32 -19.79
CA ASP A 139 26.59 8.55 -20.24
C ASP A 139 26.73 7.18 -19.54
N THR A 140 25.86 6.86 -18.57
CA THR A 140 25.92 5.60 -17.81
C THR A 140 24.85 4.61 -18.31
N PRO A 141 25.21 3.36 -18.65
CA PRO A 141 24.24 2.32 -18.98
C PRO A 141 23.19 2.07 -17.88
N GLY A 142 21.93 1.92 -18.26
CA GLY A 142 20.77 1.87 -17.36
C GLY A 142 20.24 3.25 -16.98
N GLU A 143 21.10 4.12 -16.43
CA GLU A 143 20.73 5.46 -15.99
C GLU A 143 20.31 6.39 -17.14
N GLN A 144 20.80 6.16 -18.36
CA GLN A 144 20.49 6.93 -19.55
C GLN A 144 19.13 6.61 -20.17
N LEU A 145 18.49 5.49 -19.78
CA LEU A 145 17.16 5.12 -20.29
C LEU A 145 16.15 6.24 -20.01
N ARG A 146 15.29 6.57 -20.97
CA ARG A 146 14.21 7.56 -20.83
C ARG A 146 12.91 7.02 -21.41
N THR A 147 11.80 7.31 -20.75
CA THR A 147 10.48 6.98 -21.30
C THR A 147 10.14 7.89 -22.48
N GLN A 148 9.16 7.51 -23.30
CA GLN A 148 8.65 8.39 -24.35
C GLN A 148 8.06 9.67 -23.74
N TRP A 149 7.46 9.61 -22.56
CA TRP A 149 7.00 10.80 -21.84
C TRP A 149 8.15 11.75 -21.50
N GLU A 150 9.30 11.25 -21.03
CA GLU A 150 10.45 12.10 -20.73
C GLU A 150 11.04 12.72 -22.01
N THR A 151 11.25 11.92 -23.06
CA THR A 151 11.89 12.37 -24.31
C THR A 151 11.02 13.35 -25.10
N THR A 152 9.70 13.12 -25.12
CA THR A 152 8.74 14.06 -25.73
C THR A 152 8.41 15.22 -24.81
N ARG A 153 9.12 15.38 -23.68
CA ARG A 153 8.95 16.54 -22.81
C ARG A 153 7.50 16.63 -22.28
N ALA A 154 6.90 15.48 -21.99
CA ALA A 154 5.51 15.23 -21.60
C ALA A 154 4.44 15.58 -22.65
N ALA A 155 4.83 15.89 -23.89
CA ALA A 155 3.89 16.15 -24.98
C ALA A 155 3.07 14.91 -25.34
N GLN A 156 3.64 13.72 -25.12
CA GLN A 156 2.95 12.43 -25.21
C GLN A 156 3.18 11.63 -23.92
N TYR A 157 2.26 10.73 -23.62
CA TYR A 157 2.48 9.70 -22.62
C TYR A 157 3.13 8.49 -23.26
N THR A 158 3.83 7.69 -22.46
CA THR A 158 4.52 6.51 -22.96
C THR A 158 3.52 5.52 -23.57
N SER A 159 3.77 5.05 -24.79
CA SER A 159 2.95 4.02 -25.42
C SER A 159 3.11 2.66 -24.72
N ASP A 160 2.26 1.69 -25.05
CA ASP A 160 2.42 0.30 -24.62
C ASP A 160 3.72 -0.31 -25.17
N THR A 161 4.00 -0.06 -26.45
CA THR A 161 5.21 -0.56 -27.14
C THR A 161 6.48 -0.01 -26.49
N ASP A 162 6.51 1.30 -26.20
CA ASP A 162 7.66 1.93 -25.55
C ASP A 162 7.81 1.48 -24.09
N GLU A 163 6.72 1.24 -23.37
CA GLU A 163 6.77 0.67 -22.02
C GLU A 163 7.36 -0.75 -22.03
N TYR A 164 6.96 -1.61 -22.97
CA TYR A 164 7.50 -2.96 -23.07
C TYR A 164 8.98 -2.96 -23.40
N ALA A 165 9.42 -2.11 -24.33
CA ALA A 165 10.85 -1.94 -24.62
C ALA A 165 11.62 -1.40 -23.41
N TYR A 166 11.05 -0.42 -22.69
CA TYR A 166 11.68 0.19 -21.53
C TYR A 166 11.79 -0.78 -20.34
N THR A 167 10.71 -1.51 -20.03
CA THR A 167 10.71 -2.53 -18.96
C THR A 167 11.72 -3.65 -19.24
N ALA A 168 11.78 -4.16 -20.48
CA ALA A 168 12.78 -5.15 -20.88
C ALA A 168 14.22 -4.63 -20.82
N ALA A 169 14.45 -3.36 -21.20
CA ALA A 169 15.78 -2.75 -21.11
C ALA A 169 16.27 -2.58 -19.67
N ILE A 170 15.38 -2.25 -18.72
CA ILE A 170 15.74 -2.20 -17.29
C ILE A 170 16.12 -3.60 -16.78
N ASP A 171 15.33 -4.62 -17.15
CA ASP A 171 15.56 -6.02 -16.75
C ASP A 171 16.93 -6.53 -17.24
N ASP A 172 17.26 -6.27 -18.50
CA ASP A 172 18.52 -6.71 -19.12
C ASP A 172 19.77 -6.02 -18.52
N LEU A 173 19.62 -4.76 -18.08
CA LEU A 173 20.75 -3.94 -17.64
C LEU A 173 20.99 -3.96 -16.12
N SER A 174 20.04 -4.45 -15.30
CA SER A 174 20.12 -4.39 -13.84
C SER A 174 19.97 -5.76 -13.17
N ASP A 175 21.03 -6.22 -12.50
CA ASP A 175 20.96 -7.40 -11.63
C ASP A 175 19.96 -7.24 -10.46
N ARG A 176 19.54 -6.00 -10.14
CA ARG A 176 18.57 -5.70 -9.09
C ARG A 176 17.13 -5.89 -9.53
N VAL A 177 16.88 -6.09 -10.82
CA VAL A 177 15.53 -6.14 -11.38
C VAL A 177 15.28 -7.51 -11.97
N ARG A 178 14.05 -7.99 -11.76
CA ARG A 178 13.47 -9.08 -12.52
C ARG A 178 12.06 -8.68 -12.96
N VAL A 179 11.81 -8.60 -14.26
CA VAL A 179 10.47 -8.37 -14.80
C VAL A 179 9.71 -9.69 -14.90
N VAL A 180 8.46 -9.70 -14.45
CA VAL A 180 7.56 -10.87 -14.48
C VAL A 180 6.25 -10.46 -15.13
N GLU A 181 5.83 -11.18 -16.17
CA GLU A 181 4.46 -11.09 -16.68
C GLU A 181 3.53 -11.81 -15.69
N ILE A 182 2.67 -11.05 -14.99
CA ILE A 182 1.73 -11.59 -13.99
C ILE A 182 0.38 -12.00 -14.60
N GLY A 183 0.13 -11.61 -15.85
CA GLY A 183 -1.08 -11.94 -16.58
C GLY A 183 -1.21 -11.11 -17.85
N ARG A 184 -2.36 -11.21 -18.50
CA ARG A 184 -2.66 -10.48 -19.74
C ARG A 184 -4.04 -9.85 -19.69
N THR A 185 -4.20 -8.71 -20.36
CA THR A 185 -5.49 -8.02 -20.50
C THR A 185 -6.44 -8.80 -21.42
N VAL A 186 -7.70 -8.36 -21.50
CA VAL A 186 -8.69 -8.94 -22.42
C VAL A 186 -8.25 -8.88 -23.89
N ARG A 187 -7.48 -7.87 -24.32
CA ARG A 187 -6.87 -7.81 -25.66
C ARG A 187 -5.44 -8.34 -25.73
N ASP A 188 -5.08 -9.27 -24.85
CA ASP A 188 -3.82 -10.02 -24.88
C ASP A 188 -2.56 -9.12 -24.71
N ARG A 189 -2.69 -8.03 -23.95
CA ARG A 189 -1.55 -7.17 -23.59
C ARG A 189 -0.88 -7.68 -22.32
N PRO A 190 0.45 -7.79 -22.26
CA PRO A 190 1.14 -8.25 -21.06
C PRO A 190 0.96 -7.26 -19.91
N ILE A 191 0.74 -7.79 -18.71
CA ILE A 191 0.75 -7.07 -17.45
C ILE A 191 2.06 -7.42 -16.76
N ASN A 192 3.02 -6.49 -16.81
CA ASN A 192 4.35 -6.68 -16.26
C ASN A 192 4.45 -6.14 -14.84
N MET A 193 5.18 -6.85 -13.99
CA MET A 193 5.58 -6.42 -12.66
C MET A 193 7.11 -6.38 -12.59
N PHE A 194 7.66 -5.28 -12.11
CA PHE A 194 9.05 -5.24 -11.66
C PHE A 194 9.16 -5.85 -10.25
N VAL A 195 10.09 -6.80 -10.08
CA VAL A 195 10.56 -7.29 -8.78
C VAL A 195 11.94 -6.71 -8.54
N ILE A 196 12.09 -5.84 -7.55
CA ILE A 196 13.33 -5.06 -7.34
C ILE A 196 13.90 -5.33 -5.96
N GLY A 197 15.17 -5.74 -5.88
CA GLY A 197 15.88 -6.02 -4.62
C GLY A 197 17.40 -5.96 -4.78
N HIS A 198 18.15 -5.93 -3.68
CA HIS A 198 19.61 -5.76 -3.71
C HIS A 198 20.37 -6.93 -3.04
N PRO A 199 21.48 -7.41 -3.62
CA PRO A 199 22.03 -7.07 -4.94
C PRO A 199 21.21 -7.65 -6.12
N THR A 200 20.41 -8.69 -5.84
CA THR A 200 19.47 -9.32 -6.77
C THR A 200 18.19 -9.66 -6.02
N PRO A 201 17.00 -9.52 -6.63
CA PRO A 201 15.75 -9.87 -5.99
C PRO A 201 15.64 -11.39 -5.76
N PRO A 202 14.99 -11.85 -4.69
CA PRO A 202 14.75 -13.27 -4.48
C PRO A 202 14.03 -13.94 -5.67
N ALA A 203 14.39 -15.19 -5.97
CA ALA A 203 13.96 -15.88 -7.19
C ALA A 203 12.50 -16.35 -7.18
N THR A 204 11.90 -16.58 -6.01
CA THR A 204 10.55 -17.16 -5.90
C THR A 204 9.60 -16.22 -5.16
N PRO A 205 8.27 -16.26 -5.43
CA PRO A 205 7.29 -15.45 -4.70
C PRO A 205 7.36 -15.66 -3.18
N ALA A 206 7.56 -16.92 -2.74
CA ALA A 206 7.69 -17.24 -1.32
C ALA A 206 8.93 -16.60 -0.67
N ALA A 207 10.06 -16.53 -1.38
CA ALA A 207 11.27 -15.87 -0.90
C ALA A 207 11.12 -14.34 -0.90
N VAL A 208 10.42 -13.77 -1.89
CA VAL A 208 10.09 -12.34 -1.90
C VAL A 208 9.18 -11.99 -0.72
N ALA A 209 8.15 -12.79 -0.45
CA ALA A 209 7.25 -12.61 0.69
C ALA A 209 7.99 -12.61 2.04
N ALA A 210 9.12 -13.33 2.15
CA ALA A 210 9.94 -13.35 3.35
C ALA A 210 10.71 -12.04 3.60
N THR A 211 10.77 -11.13 2.63
CA THR A 211 11.41 -9.81 2.73
C THR A 211 10.45 -8.69 3.19
N ALA A 212 9.23 -9.06 3.62
CA ALA A 212 8.15 -8.12 3.93
C ALA A 212 7.94 -7.07 2.82
N PRO A 213 7.63 -7.51 1.59
CA PRO A 213 7.68 -6.66 0.41
C PRO A 213 6.59 -5.59 0.42
N LEU A 214 6.78 -4.54 -0.38
CA LEU A 214 5.75 -3.53 -0.66
C LEU A 214 5.34 -3.57 -2.13
N ALA A 215 4.12 -3.14 -2.43
CA ALA A 215 3.59 -3.11 -3.80
C ALA A 215 3.05 -1.73 -4.21
N ILE A 216 3.34 -1.30 -5.43
CA ILE A 216 2.79 -0.09 -6.03
C ILE A 216 2.03 -0.51 -7.29
N ASN A 217 0.72 -0.27 -7.30
CA ASN A 217 -0.16 -0.45 -8.45
C ASN A 217 -0.39 0.89 -9.14
N CYS A 218 -0.16 0.92 -10.45
CA CYS A 218 -0.32 2.11 -11.26
C CYS A 218 -1.31 1.84 -12.41
N ASN A 219 -2.04 2.89 -12.81
CA ASN A 219 -2.86 2.94 -14.01
C ASN A 219 -3.98 1.88 -14.11
N VAL A 220 -4.71 1.67 -13.01
CA VAL A 220 -5.94 0.86 -13.02
C VAL A 220 -7.03 1.48 -13.89
N HIS A 221 -7.08 2.81 -13.98
CA HIS A 221 -7.84 3.52 -15.00
C HIS A 221 -6.92 4.00 -16.11
N GLY A 222 -7.16 3.54 -17.34
CA GLY A 222 -6.27 3.80 -18.47
C GLY A 222 -6.11 5.27 -18.87
N ASN A 223 -7.10 6.12 -18.55
CA ASN A 223 -7.06 7.56 -18.78
C ASN A 223 -6.37 8.35 -17.64
N GLU A 224 -5.79 7.67 -16.65
CA GLU A 224 -5.09 8.25 -15.48
C GLU A 224 -3.59 7.87 -15.49
N PRO A 225 -2.78 8.38 -16.45
CA PRO A 225 -1.40 7.93 -16.67
C PRO A 225 -0.34 8.65 -15.79
N GLY A 226 -0.71 9.61 -14.95
CA GLY A 226 0.24 10.38 -14.13
C GLY A 226 1.15 9.48 -13.28
N ASP A 227 0.54 8.59 -12.50
CA ASP A 227 1.22 7.61 -11.64
C ASP A 227 2.01 6.58 -12.45
N ARG A 228 1.53 6.20 -13.63
CA ARG A 228 2.24 5.26 -14.52
C ARG A 228 3.64 5.76 -14.86
N GLU A 229 3.74 7.01 -15.30
CA GLU A 229 5.04 7.59 -15.67
C GLU A 229 5.94 7.70 -14.43
N ALA A 230 5.38 7.98 -13.26
CA ALA A 230 6.12 8.00 -12.00
C ALA A 230 6.65 6.60 -11.61
N CYS A 231 5.81 5.56 -11.75
CA CYS A 231 6.18 4.15 -11.57
C CYS A 231 7.36 3.76 -12.48
N LEU A 232 7.37 4.18 -13.76
CA LEU A 232 8.45 3.89 -14.70
C LEU A 232 9.76 4.63 -14.37
N ILE A 233 9.67 5.88 -13.92
CA ILE A 233 10.85 6.64 -13.45
C ILE A 233 11.41 6.02 -12.17
N LEU A 234 10.53 5.68 -11.21
CA LEU A 234 10.91 5.05 -9.95
C LEU A 234 11.59 3.70 -10.17
N ALA A 235 11.07 2.87 -11.07
CA ALA A 235 11.70 1.58 -11.40
C ALA A 235 13.15 1.75 -11.88
N ARG A 236 13.41 2.74 -12.76
CA ARG A 236 14.78 3.08 -13.21
C ARG A 236 15.65 3.57 -12.05
N GLN A 237 15.11 4.42 -11.17
CA GLN A 237 15.85 4.91 -10.00
C GLN A 237 16.27 3.77 -9.07
N LEU A 238 15.37 2.86 -8.74
CA LEU A 238 15.66 1.72 -7.87
C LEU A 238 16.63 0.72 -8.54
N ALA A 239 16.53 0.55 -9.85
CA ALA A 239 17.38 -0.35 -10.62
C ALA A 239 18.86 0.09 -10.64
N PHE A 240 19.14 1.40 -10.74
CA PHE A 240 20.50 1.88 -11.04
C PHE A 240 21.09 2.84 -10.01
N SER A 241 20.32 3.40 -9.07
CA SER A 241 20.85 4.37 -8.10
C SER A 241 21.90 3.76 -7.17
N THR A 242 22.95 4.53 -6.89
CA THR A 242 23.95 4.22 -5.86
C THR A 242 23.71 4.99 -4.56
N ASP A 243 22.59 5.72 -4.47
CA ASP A 243 22.17 6.40 -3.24
C ASP A 243 22.03 5.37 -2.11
N GLN A 244 22.71 5.63 -0.99
CA GLN A 244 22.70 4.74 0.17
C GLN A 244 21.30 4.53 0.74
N ARG A 245 20.39 5.50 0.59
CA ARG A 245 18.97 5.34 0.96
C ARG A 245 18.29 4.23 0.16
N VAL A 246 18.55 4.17 -1.15
CA VAL A 246 18.00 3.14 -2.04
C VAL A 246 18.63 1.79 -1.77
N ILE A 247 19.95 1.73 -1.57
CA ILE A 247 20.64 0.48 -1.26
C ILE A 247 20.19 -0.08 0.09
N ASP A 248 20.04 0.76 1.12
CA ASP A 248 19.53 0.33 2.42
C ASP A 248 18.11 -0.23 2.31
N LEU A 249 17.20 0.47 1.63
CA LEU A 249 15.83 -0.02 1.38
C LEU A 249 15.85 -1.41 0.72
N LEU A 250 16.50 -1.53 -0.44
CA LEU A 250 16.46 -2.74 -1.26
C LEU A 250 17.25 -3.92 -0.67
N SER A 251 18.14 -3.66 0.30
CA SER A 251 18.85 -4.72 1.04
C SER A 251 17.99 -5.32 2.16
N HIS A 252 16.91 -4.65 2.56
CA HIS A 252 16.01 -5.10 3.63
C HIS A 252 14.63 -5.54 3.13
N THR A 253 14.20 -5.07 1.95
CA THR A 253 12.90 -5.43 1.38
C THR A 253 12.94 -5.52 -0.14
N THR A 254 11.95 -6.21 -0.71
CA THR A 254 11.70 -6.24 -2.15
C THR A 254 10.58 -5.24 -2.49
N VAL A 255 10.81 -4.43 -3.53
CA VAL A 255 9.82 -3.50 -4.08
C VAL A 255 9.17 -4.13 -5.30
N LEU A 256 7.82 -4.15 -5.31
CA LEU A 256 7.02 -4.66 -6.42
C LEU A 256 6.29 -3.48 -7.10
N ILE A 257 6.46 -3.32 -8.41
CA ILE A 257 5.82 -2.23 -9.16
C ILE A 257 5.06 -2.80 -10.35
N VAL A 258 3.75 -2.56 -10.42
CA VAL A 258 2.90 -2.85 -11.58
C VAL A 258 2.58 -1.51 -12.26
N PRO A 259 3.37 -1.07 -13.27
CA PRO A 259 3.18 0.23 -13.91
C PRO A 259 1.84 0.37 -14.63
N THR A 260 1.36 -0.72 -15.25
CA THR A 260 0.15 -0.73 -16.07
C THR A 260 -0.63 -2.02 -15.90
N ILE A 261 -1.62 -2.00 -15.00
CA ILE A 261 -2.58 -3.11 -14.89
C ILE A 261 -3.65 -3.07 -16.01
N ASN A 262 -4.05 -1.88 -16.47
CA ASN A 262 -5.08 -1.69 -17.50
C ASN A 262 -4.52 -1.24 -18.85
N GLY A 263 -3.69 -2.09 -19.48
CA GLY A 263 -3.07 -1.77 -20.77
C GLY A 263 -4.07 -1.49 -21.90
N ASP A 264 -5.23 -2.15 -21.86
CA ASP A 264 -6.32 -1.95 -22.83
C ASP A 264 -6.93 -0.56 -22.71
N GLY A 265 -7.31 -0.17 -21.49
CA GLY A 265 -7.85 1.15 -21.21
C GLY A 265 -6.82 2.23 -21.49
N ARG A 266 -5.54 1.98 -21.20
CA ARG A 266 -4.44 2.93 -21.47
C ARG A 266 -4.33 3.23 -22.96
N ALA A 267 -4.31 2.19 -23.79
CA ALA A 267 -4.27 2.34 -25.25
C ALA A 267 -5.51 3.06 -25.81
N ALA A 268 -6.68 2.85 -25.22
CA ALA A 268 -7.94 3.47 -25.62
C ALA A 268 -8.21 4.84 -24.95
N ASN A 269 -7.39 5.25 -23.99
CA ASN A 269 -7.63 6.38 -23.10
C ASN A 269 -9.02 6.34 -22.42
N THR A 270 -9.39 5.18 -21.88
CA THR A 270 -10.65 4.94 -21.16
C THR A 270 -10.40 4.61 -19.69
N ARG A 271 -11.40 4.90 -18.85
CA ARG A 271 -11.38 4.52 -17.44
C ARG A 271 -11.43 3.00 -17.26
N GLY A 272 -12.43 2.34 -17.83
CA GLY A 272 -12.55 0.90 -17.80
C GLY A 272 -11.59 0.19 -18.76
N ASN A 273 -11.48 -1.13 -18.63
CA ASN A 273 -10.76 -1.98 -19.59
C ASN A 273 -11.54 -2.09 -20.92
N SER A 274 -11.11 -3.00 -21.82
CA SER A 274 -11.74 -3.12 -23.15
C SER A 274 -13.18 -3.66 -23.15
N THR A 275 -13.70 -4.17 -22.03
CA THR A 275 -15.13 -4.54 -21.87
C THR A 275 -15.96 -3.40 -21.26
N GLY A 276 -15.33 -2.30 -20.84
CA GLY A 276 -15.95 -1.20 -20.12
C GLY A 276 -16.02 -1.42 -18.61
N GLN A 277 -15.49 -2.53 -18.08
CA GLN A 277 -15.46 -2.79 -16.65
C GLN A 277 -14.52 -1.79 -15.94
N ASP A 278 -15.02 -1.14 -14.88
CA ASP A 278 -14.18 -0.42 -13.92
C ASP A 278 -13.43 -1.46 -13.08
N LEU A 279 -12.11 -1.57 -13.29
CA LEU A 279 -11.26 -2.54 -12.59
C LEU A 279 -11.14 -2.21 -11.10
N ASN A 280 -11.26 -0.94 -10.70
CA ASN A 280 -11.32 -0.54 -9.30
C ASN A 280 -12.72 -0.76 -8.69
N ARG A 281 -13.53 -1.61 -9.31
CA ARG A 281 -14.76 -2.22 -8.78
C ARG A 281 -14.75 -3.73 -8.94
N ASP A 282 -13.57 -4.36 -9.03
CA ASP A 282 -13.48 -5.79 -9.34
C ASP A 282 -12.44 -6.59 -8.53
N TYR A 283 -11.62 -5.98 -7.67
CA TYR A 283 -10.52 -6.70 -6.99
C TYR A 283 -10.98 -7.81 -6.04
N SER A 284 -12.15 -7.68 -5.40
CA SER A 284 -12.73 -8.77 -4.60
C SER A 284 -13.49 -9.78 -5.44
N LEU A 285 -14.04 -9.38 -6.59
CA LEU A 285 -14.90 -10.24 -7.41
C LEU A 285 -14.14 -11.03 -8.47
N ILE A 286 -12.96 -10.56 -8.88
CA ILE A 286 -12.06 -11.22 -9.83
C ILE A 286 -12.82 -11.65 -11.10
N ARG A 287 -13.55 -10.71 -11.70
CA ARG A 287 -14.27 -10.97 -12.96
C ARG A 287 -13.36 -10.82 -14.17
N GLN A 288 -12.40 -9.91 -14.10
CA GLN A 288 -11.53 -9.57 -15.21
C GLN A 288 -10.14 -10.21 -15.07
N PRO A 289 -9.46 -10.54 -16.18
CA PRO A 289 -8.12 -11.12 -16.13
C PRO A 289 -7.10 -10.15 -15.51
N GLU A 290 -7.29 -8.85 -15.64
CA GLU A 290 -6.43 -7.83 -15.04
C GLU A 290 -6.45 -7.88 -13.51
N THR A 291 -7.63 -7.93 -12.88
CA THR A 291 -7.76 -8.06 -11.43
C THR A 291 -7.38 -9.45 -10.94
N ALA A 292 -7.63 -10.50 -11.73
CA ALA A 292 -7.16 -11.85 -11.42
C ALA A 292 -5.64 -11.94 -11.32
N ALA A 293 -4.92 -11.34 -12.27
CA ALA A 293 -3.46 -11.27 -12.27
C ALA A 293 -2.95 -10.57 -11.00
N TYR A 294 -3.51 -9.41 -10.68
CA TYR A 294 -3.08 -8.63 -9.52
C TYR A 294 -3.40 -9.31 -8.18
N VAL A 295 -4.61 -9.85 -8.00
CA VAL A 295 -4.99 -10.52 -6.75
C VAL A 295 -4.17 -11.80 -6.53
N THR A 296 -3.87 -12.53 -7.60
CA THR A 296 -2.97 -13.70 -7.56
C THR A 296 -1.55 -13.28 -7.17
N MET A 297 -1.04 -12.17 -7.72
CA MET A 297 0.24 -11.58 -7.29
C MET A 297 0.21 -11.25 -5.78
N ILE A 298 -0.85 -10.61 -5.27
CA ILE A 298 -0.97 -10.30 -3.83
C ILE A 298 -0.96 -11.59 -2.98
N ARG A 299 -1.65 -12.65 -3.42
CA ARG A 299 -1.65 -13.96 -2.76
C ARG A 299 -0.25 -14.57 -2.68
N ASP A 300 0.49 -14.53 -3.79
CA ASP A 300 1.76 -15.25 -3.92
C ASP A 300 2.96 -14.50 -3.33
N TYR A 301 3.01 -13.18 -3.55
CA TYR A 301 4.10 -12.31 -3.10
C TYR A 301 3.87 -11.70 -1.72
N ARG A 302 2.62 -11.70 -1.22
CA ARG A 302 2.23 -11.29 0.14
C ARG A 302 2.85 -9.96 0.60
N PRO A 303 2.66 -8.84 -0.14
CA PRO A 303 3.14 -7.55 0.32
C PRO A 303 2.51 -7.17 1.66
N VAL A 304 3.28 -6.50 2.52
CA VAL A 304 2.84 -6.02 3.83
C VAL A 304 2.32 -4.58 3.76
N ALA A 305 2.73 -3.85 2.72
CA ALA A 305 2.26 -2.51 2.43
C ALA A 305 1.94 -2.32 0.93
N GLY A 306 1.00 -1.43 0.61
CA GLY A 306 0.57 -1.17 -0.77
C GLY A 306 0.20 0.28 -1.06
N TYR A 307 0.37 0.71 -2.31
CA TYR A 307 -0.12 2.00 -2.81
C TYR A 307 -0.86 1.83 -4.14
N ASP A 308 -2.00 2.50 -4.28
CA ASP A 308 -2.85 2.46 -5.49
C ASP A 308 -2.96 3.86 -6.11
N GLY A 309 -2.38 4.03 -7.30
CA GLY A 309 -2.29 5.32 -8.01
C GLY A 309 -3.49 5.60 -8.92
N HIS A 310 -4.11 6.76 -8.72
CA HIS A 310 -5.27 7.28 -9.43
C HIS A 310 -5.14 8.77 -9.74
N GLU A 311 -6.02 9.26 -10.61
CA GLU A 311 -6.25 10.69 -10.79
C GLU A 311 -7.69 11.13 -10.49
N TYR A 312 -7.82 12.26 -9.79
CA TYR A 312 -9.08 12.82 -9.34
C TYR A 312 -9.54 14.01 -10.18
N GLY A 313 -10.81 14.00 -10.57
CA GLY A 313 -11.46 15.03 -11.40
C GLY A 313 -11.71 16.36 -10.68
N ASN A 314 -11.51 16.46 -9.37
CA ASN A 314 -11.81 17.70 -8.64
C ASN A 314 -10.65 18.72 -8.73
N SER A 315 -10.82 19.75 -9.57
CA SER A 315 -9.84 20.84 -9.71
C SER A 315 -9.68 21.72 -8.46
N ARG A 316 -10.54 21.55 -7.44
CA ARG A 316 -10.45 22.24 -6.15
C ARG A 316 -9.68 21.44 -5.10
N ALA A 317 -9.42 20.15 -5.35
CA ALA A 317 -8.66 19.33 -4.42
C ALA A 317 -7.18 19.75 -4.34
N GLY A 318 -6.50 19.23 -3.32
CA GLY A 318 -5.04 19.35 -3.16
C GLY A 318 -4.27 18.69 -4.30
N ASP A 319 -2.93 18.77 -4.23
CA ASP A 319 -2.04 18.07 -5.15
C ASP A 319 -2.09 16.55 -4.93
N LEU A 320 -2.21 16.15 -3.66
CA LEU A 320 -2.12 14.76 -3.20
C LEU A 320 -3.32 14.37 -2.31
N PRO A 321 -4.53 14.22 -2.87
CA PRO A 321 -5.63 13.57 -2.18
C PRO A 321 -5.29 12.12 -1.84
N MET A 322 -5.35 11.76 -0.56
CA MET A 322 -5.01 10.41 -0.08
C MET A 322 -6.14 9.82 0.75
N LEU A 323 -6.25 8.49 0.76
CA LEU A 323 -7.23 7.80 1.61
C LEU A 323 -6.73 6.43 2.07
N PRO A 324 -6.98 6.04 3.33
CA PRO A 324 -6.73 4.67 3.79
C PRO A 324 -7.82 3.71 3.28
N PRO A 325 -7.68 2.38 3.51
CA PRO A 325 -8.82 1.47 3.52
C PRO A 325 -9.90 1.98 4.51
N ARG A 326 -11.17 1.91 4.14
CA ARG A 326 -12.28 2.38 5.00
C ARG A 326 -13.32 1.32 5.33
N HIS A 327 -13.34 0.18 4.65
CA HIS A 327 -14.32 -0.86 4.96
C HIS A 327 -14.22 -1.28 6.45
N GLN A 328 -15.34 -1.34 7.18
CA GLN A 328 -15.31 -1.59 8.63
C GLN A 328 -14.75 -2.96 9.04
N ASN A 329 -14.85 -3.99 8.18
CA ASN A 329 -14.19 -5.28 8.40
C ASN A 329 -12.66 -5.28 8.26
N VAL A 330 -12.04 -4.19 7.78
CA VAL A 330 -10.57 -4.03 7.82
C VAL A 330 -10.14 -4.04 9.28
N ALA A 331 -9.07 -4.76 9.60
CA ALA A 331 -8.56 -4.81 10.97
C ALA A 331 -8.16 -3.41 11.47
N GLN A 332 -8.42 -3.14 12.75
CA GLN A 332 -8.17 -1.83 13.35
C GLN A 332 -6.70 -1.40 13.19
N ALA A 333 -5.76 -2.30 13.49
CA ALA A 333 -4.33 -2.01 13.37
C ALA A 333 -3.90 -1.66 11.92
N ILE A 334 -4.49 -2.30 10.91
CA ILE A 334 -4.22 -1.96 9.49
C ILE A 334 -4.75 -0.58 9.15
N PHE A 335 -5.95 -0.23 9.62
CA PHE A 335 -6.51 1.09 9.42
C PHE A 335 -5.66 2.17 10.10
N ASP A 336 -5.28 1.95 11.36
CA ASP A 336 -4.51 2.92 12.16
C ASP A 336 -3.12 3.15 11.56
N GLU A 337 -2.41 2.09 11.17
CA GLU A 337 -1.09 2.19 10.53
C GLU A 337 -1.19 2.86 9.14
N SER A 338 -2.26 2.59 8.39
CA SER A 338 -2.52 3.28 7.12
C SER A 338 -2.84 4.77 7.33
N GLN A 339 -3.44 5.12 8.47
CA GLN A 339 -3.71 6.51 8.84
C GLN A 339 -2.45 7.22 9.33
N ASP A 340 -1.58 6.58 10.11
CA ASP A 340 -0.29 7.16 10.49
C ASP A 340 0.60 7.42 9.27
N MET A 341 0.61 6.51 8.28
CA MET A 341 1.29 6.75 7.02
C MET A 341 0.81 8.04 6.34
N ILE A 342 -0.50 8.30 6.31
CA ILE A 342 -1.06 9.48 5.63
C ILE A 342 -0.87 10.74 6.48
N GLU A 343 -1.43 10.76 7.68
CA GLU A 343 -1.52 11.93 8.55
C GLU A 343 -0.20 12.20 9.26
N GLY A 344 0.40 11.13 9.79
CA GLY A 344 1.71 11.18 10.40
C GLY A 344 2.76 11.47 9.33
N HIS A 345 2.92 10.65 8.32
CA HIS A 345 4.06 10.81 7.43
C HIS A 345 3.79 11.75 6.24
N MET A 346 2.85 11.39 5.36
CA MET A 346 2.68 12.05 4.06
C MET A 346 2.29 13.52 4.19
N TYR A 347 1.40 13.88 5.12
CA TYR A 347 0.99 15.26 5.31
C TYR A 347 2.13 16.12 5.87
N ARG A 348 2.91 15.57 6.81
CA ARG A 348 4.10 16.26 7.36
C ARG A 348 5.15 16.50 6.28
N GLN A 349 5.48 15.46 5.51
CA GLN A 349 6.50 15.56 4.46
C GLN A 349 6.02 16.41 3.29
N GLY A 350 4.74 16.32 2.92
CA GLY A 350 4.15 17.12 1.85
C GLY A 350 4.16 18.60 2.20
N ALA A 351 3.86 18.93 3.45
CA ALA A 351 3.95 20.28 3.99
C ALA A 351 5.39 20.84 4.02
N GLN A 352 6.41 20.00 4.18
CA GLN A 352 7.81 20.42 4.07
C GLN A 352 8.24 20.62 2.62
N ALA A 353 7.86 19.70 1.73
CA ALA A 353 8.19 19.77 0.30
C ALA A 353 7.37 20.84 -0.46
N GLY A 354 6.25 21.29 0.11
CA GLY A 354 5.32 22.25 -0.49
C GLY A 354 4.21 21.63 -1.35
N TRP A 355 4.01 20.32 -1.26
CA TRP A 355 2.90 19.60 -1.89
C TRP A 355 1.64 19.69 -1.05
N TRP A 356 0.50 20.02 -1.66
CA TRP A 356 -0.77 20.10 -0.95
C TRP A 356 -1.39 18.71 -0.74
N ALA A 357 -1.12 18.08 0.39
CA ALA A 357 -1.83 16.86 0.76
C ALA A 357 -3.24 17.17 1.29
N CYS A 358 -4.23 16.33 0.97
CA CYS A 358 -5.56 16.42 1.57
C CYS A 358 -6.25 15.05 1.72
N PRO A 359 -7.24 14.91 2.61
CA PRO A 359 -8.13 13.76 2.60
C PRO A 359 -8.88 13.71 1.27
N TYR A 360 -9.03 12.51 0.72
CA TYR A 360 -9.84 12.32 -0.48
C TYR A 360 -11.28 12.79 -0.27
N GLY A 361 -11.82 13.54 -1.24
CA GLY A 361 -13.09 14.25 -1.14
C GLY A 361 -12.98 15.75 -0.80
N CYS A 362 -11.78 16.26 -0.48
CA CYS A 362 -11.55 17.64 -0.08
C CYS A 362 -12.14 18.70 -1.06
N GLU A 363 -12.58 19.84 -0.52
CA GLU A 363 -13.23 20.96 -1.23
C GLU A 363 -14.35 20.55 -2.22
N GLY A 364 -15.39 19.89 -1.72
CA GLY A 364 -16.61 19.62 -2.50
C GLY A 364 -16.54 18.37 -3.40
N GLY A 365 -15.71 17.39 -3.04
CA GLY A 365 -15.51 16.15 -3.78
C GLY A 365 -16.68 15.14 -3.82
N GLY A 366 -17.86 15.46 -3.28
CA GLY A 366 -19.05 14.60 -3.38
C GLY A 366 -18.96 13.28 -2.60
N ASN A 367 -19.84 12.32 -2.94
CA ASN A 367 -19.97 11.01 -2.28
C ASN A 367 -18.91 10.00 -2.80
N VAL A 368 -17.63 10.27 -2.54
CA VAL A 368 -16.51 9.41 -2.95
C VAL A 368 -15.82 8.77 -1.74
N GLY A 369 -14.94 7.79 -1.96
CA GLY A 369 -14.15 7.20 -0.87
C GLY A 369 -14.94 6.23 0.01
N LEU A 370 -15.93 5.54 -0.55
CA LEU A 370 -16.85 4.64 0.16
C LEU A 370 -16.19 3.30 0.59
N SER A 371 -16.99 2.47 1.25
CA SER A 371 -16.56 1.21 1.83
C SER A 371 -16.44 0.04 0.87
N GLU A 372 -16.80 0.19 -0.41
CA GLU A 372 -16.83 -0.90 -1.39
C GLU A 372 -15.55 -1.77 -1.38
N GLU A 373 -15.71 -3.04 -1.07
CA GLU A 373 -14.69 -4.08 -0.94
C GLU A 373 -14.03 -4.45 -2.27
N THR A 374 -14.69 -4.09 -3.37
CA THR A 374 -14.22 -4.30 -4.74
C THR A 374 -13.17 -3.28 -5.18
N ILE A 375 -12.99 -2.19 -4.41
CA ILE A 375 -11.98 -1.17 -4.61
C ILE A 375 -10.65 -1.64 -3.99
N LEU A 376 -9.52 -1.50 -4.71
CA LEU A 376 -8.24 -2.07 -4.31
C LEU A 376 -7.83 -1.68 -2.89
N ARG A 377 -7.91 -0.40 -2.52
CA ARG A 377 -7.53 0.04 -1.15
C ARG A 377 -8.25 -0.76 -0.06
N ASN A 378 -9.55 -1.00 -0.25
CA ASN A 378 -10.36 -1.75 0.70
C ASN A 378 -10.04 -3.25 0.61
N THR A 379 -9.89 -3.81 -0.60
CA THR A 379 -9.47 -5.20 -0.77
C THR A 379 -8.12 -5.46 -0.11
N LEU A 380 -7.12 -4.60 -0.30
CA LEU A 380 -5.80 -4.70 0.34
C LEU A 380 -5.92 -4.67 1.87
N GLY A 381 -6.69 -3.72 2.42
CA GLY A 381 -6.91 -3.65 3.86
C GLY A 381 -7.59 -4.91 4.41
N LEU A 382 -8.57 -5.45 3.68
CA LEU A 382 -9.25 -6.71 4.02
C LEU A 382 -8.36 -7.95 3.87
N LYS A 383 -7.29 -7.85 3.08
CA LYS A 383 -6.21 -8.84 2.95
C LYS A 383 -5.02 -8.56 3.87
N ASN A 384 -5.23 -7.74 4.91
CA ASN A 384 -4.24 -7.38 5.95
C ASN A 384 -2.99 -6.66 5.43
N VAL A 385 -3.16 -5.76 4.46
CA VAL A 385 -2.09 -4.93 3.88
C VAL A 385 -2.30 -3.47 4.29
N VAL A 386 -1.29 -2.87 4.93
CA VAL A 386 -1.25 -1.43 5.21
C VAL A 386 -1.22 -0.68 3.87
N ASN A 387 -2.14 0.24 3.61
CA ASN A 387 -2.18 0.82 2.27
C ASN A 387 -2.84 2.19 2.19
N SER A 388 -2.59 2.85 1.06
CA SER A 388 -3.31 4.06 0.68
C SER A 388 -3.60 4.13 -0.82
N LEU A 389 -4.67 4.85 -1.11
CA LEU A 389 -5.05 5.40 -2.41
C LEU A 389 -4.38 6.77 -2.58
N LEU A 390 -3.76 7.04 -3.73
CA LEU A 390 -3.37 8.38 -4.20
C LEU A 390 -4.30 8.81 -5.33
N GLU A 391 -4.90 9.99 -5.24
CA GLU A 391 -5.90 10.51 -6.17
C GLU A 391 -5.42 11.85 -6.74
N LEU A 392 -4.30 11.79 -7.48
CA LEU A 392 -3.63 12.94 -8.07
C LEU A 392 -4.63 13.85 -8.76
N ARG A 393 -4.61 15.14 -8.46
CA ARG A 393 -5.49 16.07 -9.19
C ARG A 393 -5.21 16.00 -10.70
N SER A 394 -6.25 15.73 -11.49
CA SER A 394 -6.14 15.47 -12.94
C SER A 394 -5.92 16.72 -13.79
N SER A 395 -6.34 17.89 -13.31
CA SER A 395 -6.20 19.18 -13.97
C SER A 395 -5.49 20.21 -13.09
N GLY A 396 -5.09 21.33 -13.69
CA GLY A 396 -4.83 22.52 -12.90
C GLY A 396 -6.08 23.00 -12.14
N GLY A 397 -5.97 24.16 -11.53
CA GLY A 397 -7.07 24.74 -10.75
C GLY A 397 -6.69 26.10 -10.22
N GLN A 398 -7.49 26.64 -9.31
CA GLN A 398 -7.26 27.98 -8.77
C GLN A 398 -5.90 28.10 -8.07
N THR A 399 -5.39 27.02 -7.46
CA THR A 399 -4.08 26.99 -6.80
C THR A 399 -2.92 26.63 -7.73
N ARG A 400 -3.20 26.21 -8.96
CA ARG A 400 -2.23 25.86 -10.01
C ARG A 400 -2.62 26.50 -11.36
N PRO A 401 -2.59 27.83 -11.49
CA PRO A 401 -3.10 28.52 -12.68
C PRO A 401 -2.28 28.25 -13.97
N ASP A 402 -0.98 27.99 -13.88
CA ASP A 402 -0.12 27.67 -15.03
C ASP A 402 -0.41 26.29 -15.66
N GLU A 403 -1.15 25.43 -14.96
CA GLU A 403 -1.45 24.07 -15.38
C GLU A 403 -2.73 23.98 -16.24
N GLY A 404 -3.25 25.12 -16.71
CA GLY A 404 -4.07 25.15 -17.91
C GLY A 404 -3.30 24.66 -19.16
N ASN A 405 -1.97 24.72 -19.12
CA ASN A 405 -1.10 24.05 -20.09
C ASN A 405 -1.06 22.54 -19.82
N THR A 406 -1.53 21.76 -20.80
CA THR A 406 -1.57 20.29 -20.69
C THR A 406 -0.24 19.70 -20.27
N THR A 407 0.86 20.10 -20.89
CA THR A 407 2.17 19.50 -20.66
C THR A 407 2.71 19.83 -19.27
N ASN A 408 2.46 21.03 -18.76
CA ASN A 408 2.84 21.43 -17.40
C ASN A 408 2.03 20.64 -16.37
N ASN A 409 0.72 20.49 -16.58
CA ASN A 409 -0.13 19.69 -15.71
C ASN A 409 0.32 18.22 -15.65
N ARG A 410 0.68 17.63 -16.81
CA ARG A 410 1.23 16.26 -16.87
C ARG A 410 2.47 16.09 -16.01
N ARG A 411 3.41 17.05 -16.07
CA ARG A 411 4.62 17.04 -15.25
C ARG A 411 4.31 17.22 -13.77
N ARG A 412 3.45 18.16 -13.37
CA ARG A 412 3.10 18.33 -11.96
C ARG A 412 2.58 17.02 -11.37
N LYS A 413 1.55 16.41 -11.97
CA LYS A 413 0.93 15.21 -11.41
C LYS A 413 1.89 13.99 -11.39
N THR A 414 2.70 13.81 -12.44
CA THR A 414 3.71 12.74 -12.47
C THR A 414 4.80 12.94 -11.40
N TYR A 415 5.34 14.15 -11.25
CA TYR A 415 6.37 14.38 -10.23
C TYR A 415 5.83 14.42 -8.80
N SER A 416 4.55 14.79 -8.61
CA SER A 416 3.91 14.67 -7.31
C SER A 416 3.69 13.19 -6.93
N ALA A 417 3.33 12.32 -7.88
CA ALA A 417 3.27 10.88 -7.65
C ALA A 417 4.64 10.27 -7.35
N LEU A 418 5.68 10.65 -8.12
CA LEU A 418 7.04 10.18 -7.89
C LEU A 418 7.50 10.53 -6.47
N TRP A 419 7.22 11.77 -6.03
CA TRP A 419 7.49 12.19 -4.65
C TRP A 419 6.72 11.34 -3.64
N THR A 420 5.41 11.10 -3.84
CA THR A 420 4.60 10.28 -2.94
C THR A 420 5.12 8.85 -2.83
N PHE A 421 5.51 8.24 -3.95
CA PHE A 421 6.07 6.89 -3.93
C PHE A 421 7.40 6.84 -3.19
N HIS A 422 8.29 7.83 -3.33
CA HIS A 422 9.50 7.90 -2.50
C HIS A 422 9.18 7.99 -1.01
N GLN A 423 8.20 8.81 -0.62
CA GLN A 423 7.78 8.90 0.79
C GLN A 423 7.14 7.60 1.29
N PHE A 424 6.45 6.85 0.42
CA PHE A 424 5.93 5.53 0.77
C PHE A 424 7.07 4.54 1.05
N LEU A 425 8.12 4.54 0.22
CA LEU A 425 9.30 3.70 0.44
C LEU A 425 10.02 4.08 1.75
N ASP A 426 10.16 5.39 2.02
CA ASP A 426 10.79 5.87 3.26
C ASP A 426 9.97 5.48 4.50
N TYR A 427 8.64 5.63 4.44
CA TYR A 427 7.75 5.22 5.51
C TYR A 427 7.84 3.71 5.77
N HIS A 428 7.75 2.88 4.72
CA HIS A 428 7.87 1.43 4.86
C HIS A 428 9.17 1.03 5.53
N ARG A 429 10.30 1.61 5.08
CA ARG A 429 11.61 1.29 5.64
C ARG A 429 11.74 1.69 7.11
N ALA A 430 11.21 2.85 7.46
CA ALA A 430 11.26 3.40 8.82
C ALA A 430 10.32 2.65 9.78
N GLN A 431 9.11 2.33 9.33
CA GLN A 431 8.00 1.77 10.13
C GLN A 431 7.77 0.28 9.88
N LEU A 432 8.77 -0.44 9.34
CA LEU A 432 8.62 -1.87 9.01
C LEU A 432 8.17 -2.71 10.23
N ALA A 433 8.66 -2.39 11.42
CA ALA A 433 8.27 -3.07 12.65
C ALA A 433 6.78 -2.85 12.98
N ASP A 434 6.28 -1.63 12.85
CA ASP A 434 4.89 -1.28 13.13
C ASP A 434 3.95 -1.87 12.07
N ILE A 435 4.32 -1.78 10.79
CA ILE A 435 3.61 -2.42 9.66
C ILE A 435 3.48 -3.94 9.86
N THR A 436 4.59 -4.61 10.21
CA THR A 436 4.57 -6.06 10.41
C THR A 436 3.81 -6.46 11.68
N THR A 437 3.85 -5.63 12.72
CA THR A 437 3.04 -5.81 13.94
C THR A 437 1.55 -5.67 13.63
N ALA A 438 1.14 -4.58 12.97
CA ALA A 438 -0.25 -4.34 12.56
C ALA A 438 -0.79 -5.49 11.70
N ARG A 439 0.03 -6.02 10.79
CA ARG A 439 -0.32 -7.19 9.98
C ARG A 439 -0.44 -8.47 10.80
N ALA A 440 0.44 -8.69 11.77
CA ALA A 440 0.36 -9.85 12.65
C ALA A 440 -0.93 -9.82 13.49
N GLU A 441 -1.23 -8.68 14.12
CA GLU A 441 -2.47 -8.46 14.89
C GLU A 441 -3.73 -8.64 14.02
N ALA A 442 -3.69 -8.15 12.78
CA ALA A 442 -4.78 -8.33 11.84
C ALA A 442 -5.01 -9.81 11.50
N ILE A 443 -3.95 -10.56 11.21
CA ILE A 443 -4.05 -11.98 10.87
C ILE A 443 -4.61 -12.81 12.04
N THR A 444 -4.08 -12.62 13.25
CA THR A 444 -4.55 -13.36 14.44
C THR A 444 -5.96 -12.94 14.83
N GLY A 445 -6.25 -11.63 14.84
CA GLY A 445 -7.57 -11.10 15.16
C GLY A 445 -8.67 -11.54 14.18
N GLN A 446 -8.37 -11.57 12.88
CA GLN A 446 -9.31 -12.09 11.88
C GLN A 446 -9.53 -13.60 12.02
N ALA A 447 -8.46 -14.37 12.24
CA ALA A 447 -8.55 -15.83 12.41
C ALA A 447 -9.28 -16.23 13.71
N ALA A 448 -9.27 -15.37 14.74
CA ALA A 448 -10.08 -15.55 15.94
C ALA A 448 -11.60 -15.45 15.66
N ASN A 449 -12.02 -15.03 14.46
CA ASN A 449 -13.42 -14.92 14.04
C ASN A 449 -14.33 -14.23 15.07
N THR A 450 -13.81 -13.22 15.76
CA THR A 450 -14.54 -12.44 16.75
C THR A 450 -15.07 -11.15 16.15
N GLY A 451 -16.02 -10.52 16.86
CA GLY A 451 -16.61 -9.25 16.46
C GLY A 451 -17.64 -9.38 15.33
N ARG A 452 -18.40 -8.30 15.14
CA ARG A 452 -19.43 -8.23 14.09
C ARG A 452 -18.83 -8.28 12.69
N LEU A 453 -19.65 -8.66 11.73
CA LEU A 453 -19.40 -8.50 10.30
C LEU A 453 -20.27 -7.36 9.77
N VAL A 454 -19.68 -6.53 8.91
CA VAL A 454 -20.35 -5.42 8.24
C VAL A 454 -20.28 -5.67 6.74
N PHE A 455 -21.42 -5.68 6.04
CA PHE A 455 -21.47 -5.96 4.59
C PHE A 455 -21.27 -4.71 3.72
N ARG A 456 -21.58 -3.54 4.27
CA ARG A 456 -21.27 -2.22 3.70
C ARG A 456 -21.22 -1.22 4.85
N GLY A 457 -20.16 -0.45 4.92
CA GLY A 457 -20.03 0.61 5.91
C GLY A 457 -18.60 1.11 6.04
N SER A 458 -18.42 2.42 6.09
CA SER A 458 -17.11 3.05 6.17
C SER A 458 -16.70 3.37 7.61
N ARG A 459 -15.40 3.29 7.89
CA ARG A 459 -14.77 3.86 9.07
C ARG A 459 -14.76 5.40 8.93
N PRO A 460 -15.06 6.15 10.01
CA PRO A 460 -14.91 7.61 9.99
C PRO A 460 -13.46 7.97 9.71
N ILE A 461 -13.25 9.01 8.90
CA ILE A 461 -11.95 9.68 8.80
C ILE A 461 -12.08 10.97 9.61
N PRO A 462 -11.33 11.11 10.72
CA PRO A 462 -11.34 12.36 11.47
C PRO A 462 -10.73 13.48 10.62
N ALA A 463 -11.12 14.72 10.89
CA ALA A 463 -10.43 15.87 10.31
C ALA A 463 -9.02 15.98 10.94
N HIS A 464 -7.97 16.12 10.13
CA HIS A 464 -6.59 16.15 10.63
C HIS A 464 -5.67 17.10 9.86
N PRO A 465 -4.99 18.03 10.56
CA PRO A 465 -5.55 18.95 11.54
C PRO A 465 -6.50 19.98 10.87
N ALA A 466 -7.34 20.62 11.66
CA ALA A 466 -8.16 21.76 11.22
C ALA A 466 -7.32 23.05 11.15
N PRO A 467 -7.67 24.02 10.26
CA PRO A 467 -8.78 23.95 9.32
C PRO A 467 -8.43 23.12 8.07
N HIS A 468 -7.35 23.47 7.40
CA HIS A 468 -6.74 22.72 6.32
C HIS A 468 -5.69 21.65 6.73
N PRO A 469 -5.61 20.39 6.28
CA PRO A 469 -6.30 19.73 5.18
C PRO A 469 -7.55 18.95 5.57
N GLY A 470 -7.92 18.89 6.87
CA GLY A 470 -9.01 18.06 7.37
C GLY A 470 -10.45 18.48 7.03
N ASP A 471 -10.72 19.70 6.53
CA ASP A 471 -12.14 20.09 6.31
C ASP A 471 -12.79 19.29 5.17
N ASN A 472 -14.02 18.86 5.43
CA ASN A 472 -14.85 17.99 4.58
C ASN A 472 -14.27 16.58 4.39
N PRO A 473 -14.15 15.78 5.47
CA PRO A 473 -13.77 14.38 5.34
C PRO A 473 -14.78 13.64 4.45
N PRO A 474 -14.37 12.50 3.84
CA PRO A 474 -15.26 11.71 3.01
C PRO A 474 -16.49 11.24 3.81
N PRO A 475 -17.64 11.00 3.15
CA PRO A 475 -18.87 10.63 3.81
C PRO A 475 -18.69 9.40 4.71
N LEU A 476 -19.37 9.40 5.85
CA LEU A 476 -19.26 8.35 6.85
C LEU A 476 -19.84 7.01 6.40
N ASP A 477 -20.73 6.97 5.39
CA ASP A 477 -21.35 5.75 4.84
C ASP A 477 -21.61 4.70 5.95
N ALA A 478 -22.40 5.10 6.96
CA ALA A 478 -22.57 4.29 8.16
C ALA A 478 -23.31 2.99 7.82
N PRO A 479 -22.92 1.84 8.39
CA PRO A 479 -23.58 0.58 8.10
C PRO A 479 -25.02 0.60 8.58
N ARG A 480 -25.93 0.18 7.71
CA ARG A 480 -27.33 -0.01 8.10
C ARG A 480 -27.48 -1.27 8.95
N PRO A 481 -28.45 -1.35 9.88
CA PRO A 481 -28.64 -2.53 10.72
C PRO A 481 -28.82 -3.84 9.95
N ASP A 482 -29.43 -3.82 8.76
CA ASP A 482 -29.62 -4.99 7.89
C ASP A 482 -28.33 -5.48 7.21
N LEU A 483 -27.27 -4.66 7.25
CA LEU A 483 -25.94 -4.95 6.70
C LEU A 483 -24.92 -5.23 7.82
N ILE A 484 -25.40 -5.59 9.01
CA ILE A 484 -24.58 -5.99 10.16
C ILE A 484 -25.00 -7.39 10.59
N LEU A 485 -24.00 -8.26 10.78
CA LEU A 485 -24.17 -9.57 11.38
C LEU A 485 -23.34 -9.65 12.66
N ASP A 486 -24.01 -9.55 13.81
CA ASP A 486 -23.35 -9.56 15.13
C ASP A 486 -22.80 -10.93 15.53
N ASN A 487 -23.47 -12.01 15.10
CA ASN A 487 -23.05 -13.37 15.38
C ASN A 487 -22.49 -14.02 14.09
N PRO A 488 -21.15 -14.01 13.90
CA PRO A 488 -20.54 -14.59 12.71
C PRO A 488 -20.69 -16.11 12.69
N PRO A 489 -20.92 -16.73 11.53
CA PRO A 489 -20.88 -18.18 11.40
C PRO A 489 -19.44 -18.70 11.56
N CYS A 490 -19.28 -20.01 11.73
CA CYS A 490 -17.98 -20.65 11.65
C CYS A 490 -17.45 -20.75 10.22
N ALA A 491 -18.35 -20.92 9.26
CA ALA A 491 -18.03 -21.16 7.86
C ALA A 491 -19.21 -20.83 6.94
N TYR A 492 -18.93 -20.74 5.65
CA TYR A 492 -19.93 -20.80 4.59
C TYR A 492 -19.87 -22.15 3.89
N ARG A 493 -21.01 -22.82 3.75
CA ARG A 493 -21.16 -24.08 3.01
C ARG A 493 -21.67 -23.80 1.60
N LEU A 494 -20.99 -24.36 0.61
CA LEU A 494 -21.30 -24.26 -0.80
C LEU A 494 -21.64 -25.66 -1.36
N THR A 495 -22.65 -25.69 -2.22
CA THR A 495 -22.97 -26.88 -3.04
C THR A 495 -21.97 -27.07 -4.17
N GLU A 496 -21.94 -28.27 -4.77
CA GLU A 496 -21.14 -28.55 -5.98
C GLU A 496 -21.44 -27.54 -7.10
N GLN A 497 -22.71 -27.24 -7.34
CA GLN A 497 -23.12 -26.27 -8.37
C GLN A 497 -22.63 -24.85 -8.06
N GLN A 498 -22.67 -24.43 -6.79
CA GLN A 498 -22.16 -23.10 -6.42
C GLN A 498 -20.64 -23.03 -6.55
N TYR A 499 -19.93 -24.10 -6.19
CA TYR A 499 -18.47 -24.09 -6.13
C TYR A 499 -17.83 -24.27 -7.51
N HIS A 500 -18.30 -25.23 -8.30
CA HIS A 500 -17.75 -25.60 -9.61
C HIS A 500 -18.60 -25.17 -10.81
N GLY A 501 -19.81 -24.64 -10.60
CA GLY A 501 -20.64 -24.11 -11.67
C GLY A 501 -19.98 -22.94 -12.39
N GLU A 502 -20.17 -22.90 -13.70
CA GLU A 502 -19.69 -21.81 -14.55
C GLU A 502 -20.43 -20.50 -14.21
N ARG A 503 -19.67 -19.42 -14.06
CA ARG A 503 -20.23 -18.07 -13.95
C ARG A 503 -20.24 -17.38 -15.32
N THR A 504 -20.96 -16.28 -15.46
CA THR A 504 -21.11 -15.55 -16.75
C THR A 504 -20.79 -14.07 -16.63
N ASP A 505 -20.21 -13.65 -15.50
CA ASP A 505 -19.87 -12.27 -15.17
C ASP A 505 -18.46 -11.86 -15.61
N GLY A 506 -17.76 -12.69 -16.39
CA GLY A 506 -16.45 -12.40 -16.99
C GLY A 506 -16.53 -11.75 -18.39
N PRO A 507 -15.37 -11.38 -18.99
CA PRO A 507 -15.29 -10.80 -20.33
C PRO A 507 -16.03 -11.63 -21.38
N GLY A 508 -16.91 -11.00 -22.17
CA GLY A 508 -17.65 -11.69 -23.23
C GLY A 508 -18.57 -12.82 -22.75
N GLY A 509 -18.88 -12.87 -21.45
CA GLY A 509 -19.66 -13.95 -20.83
C GLY A 509 -18.85 -15.21 -20.52
N ALA A 510 -17.52 -15.19 -20.71
CA ALA A 510 -16.65 -16.31 -20.38
C ALA A 510 -16.65 -16.60 -18.88
N GLY A 511 -16.75 -17.88 -18.52
CA GLY A 511 -16.93 -18.27 -17.14
C GLY A 511 -15.70 -18.69 -16.38
N THR A 512 -15.50 -18.06 -15.22
CA THR A 512 -14.73 -18.63 -14.11
C THR A 512 -15.68 -19.35 -13.15
N THR A 513 -15.15 -20.16 -12.24
CA THR A 513 -15.92 -20.75 -11.14
C THR A 513 -15.68 -20.01 -9.83
N VAL A 514 -16.54 -20.25 -8.82
CA VAL A 514 -16.26 -19.77 -7.45
C VAL A 514 -14.96 -20.39 -6.94
N ALA A 515 -14.73 -21.69 -7.19
CA ALA A 515 -13.49 -22.38 -6.82
C ALA A 515 -12.23 -21.64 -7.31
N GLN A 516 -12.21 -21.21 -8.57
CA GLN A 516 -11.08 -20.46 -9.13
C GLN A 516 -10.87 -19.11 -8.43
N ARG A 517 -11.94 -18.38 -8.11
CA ARG A 517 -11.85 -17.07 -7.44
C ARG A 517 -11.42 -17.19 -5.99
N LEU A 518 -11.94 -18.18 -5.24
CA LEU A 518 -11.47 -18.43 -3.87
C LEU A 518 -9.99 -18.88 -3.86
N ALA A 519 -9.58 -19.68 -4.84
CA ALA A 519 -8.17 -20.06 -5.00
C ALA A 519 -7.27 -18.86 -5.35
N ALA A 520 -7.74 -17.91 -6.17
CA ALA A 520 -7.03 -16.68 -6.47
C ALA A 520 -6.85 -15.78 -5.24
N HIS A 521 -7.85 -15.75 -4.33
CA HIS A 521 -7.67 -15.11 -3.02
C HIS A 521 -6.73 -15.87 -2.08
N GLY A 522 -6.59 -17.18 -2.25
CA GLY A 522 -5.78 -18.06 -1.39
C GLY A 522 -6.51 -18.54 -0.14
N TRP A 523 -7.83 -18.61 -0.18
CA TRP A 523 -8.64 -19.03 0.97
C TRP A 523 -8.66 -20.53 1.14
N LYS A 524 -8.65 -20.95 2.40
CA LYS A 524 -8.81 -22.34 2.80
C LYS A 524 -10.24 -22.78 2.52
N VAL A 525 -10.37 -23.82 1.71
CA VAL A 525 -11.63 -24.52 1.43
C VAL A 525 -11.44 -25.99 1.77
N VAL A 526 -12.43 -26.59 2.44
CA VAL A 526 -12.41 -28.01 2.82
C VAL A 526 -13.62 -28.71 2.25
N LYS A 527 -13.42 -29.85 1.60
CA LYS A 527 -14.48 -30.71 1.10
C LYS A 527 -14.82 -31.74 2.16
N THR A 528 -16.06 -31.74 2.63
CA THR A 528 -16.51 -32.72 3.63
C THR A 528 -17.87 -33.27 3.20
N GLY A 529 -17.90 -34.56 2.87
CA GLY A 529 -19.01 -35.13 2.11
C GLY A 529 -19.14 -34.49 0.72
N ASP A 530 -20.37 -34.16 0.32
CA ASP A 530 -20.68 -33.57 -0.98
C ASP A 530 -20.73 -32.03 -0.96
N SER A 531 -20.01 -31.39 -0.03
CA SER A 531 -20.07 -29.95 0.17
C SER A 531 -18.70 -29.35 0.45
N TYR A 532 -18.56 -28.09 0.06
CA TYR A 532 -17.35 -27.29 0.25
C TYR A 532 -17.61 -26.29 1.36
N TYR A 533 -16.72 -26.22 2.33
CA TYR A 533 -16.81 -25.29 3.44
C TYR A 533 -15.66 -24.30 3.35
N VAL A 534 -15.98 -23.02 3.57
CA VAL A 534 -15.02 -21.92 3.67
C VAL A 534 -15.03 -21.45 5.12
N PRO A 535 -14.12 -21.94 5.99
CA PRO A 535 -14.07 -21.55 7.39
C PRO A 535 -13.73 -20.07 7.55
N LEU A 536 -14.27 -19.40 8.56
CA LEU A 536 -13.94 -18.01 8.86
C LEU A 536 -12.70 -17.86 9.76
N ASN A 537 -12.18 -18.93 10.36
CA ASN A 537 -11.00 -18.88 11.22
C ASN A 537 -9.67 -18.85 10.45
N GLN A 538 -9.59 -17.93 9.47
CA GLN A 538 -8.45 -17.75 8.59
C GLN A 538 -8.15 -16.25 8.36
N PRO A 539 -6.97 -15.89 7.82
CA PRO A 539 -6.46 -14.52 7.85
C PRO A 539 -7.36 -13.44 7.22
N GLU A 540 -8.16 -13.77 6.21
CA GLU A 540 -8.94 -12.80 5.43
C GLU A 540 -10.44 -12.85 5.74
N ARG A 541 -10.78 -13.24 6.98
CA ARG A 541 -12.15 -13.35 7.50
C ARG A 541 -13.03 -12.14 7.20
N GLY A 542 -12.46 -10.93 7.15
CA GLY A 542 -13.22 -9.71 6.83
C GLY A 542 -13.80 -9.64 5.41
N LEU A 543 -13.21 -10.34 4.44
CA LEU A 543 -13.62 -10.34 3.04
C LEU A 543 -14.57 -11.51 2.69
N ILE A 544 -14.35 -12.68 3.29
CA ILE A 544 -15.10 -13.92 2.95
C ILE A 544 -16.63 -13.73 2.97
N PRO A 545 -17.23 -13.16 4.03
CA PRO A 545 -18.68 -12.96 4.11
C PRO A 545 -19.21 -12.01 3.05
N LEU A 546 -18.42 -11.01 2.63
CA LEU A 546 -18.84 -10.04 1.62
C LEU A 546 -19.14 -10.72 0.28
N LEU A 547 -18.43 -11.82 0.00
CA LEU A 547 -18.56 -12.57 -1.23
C LEU A 547 -19.47 -13.80 -1.11
N LEU A 548 -19.54 -14.42 0.07
CA LEU A 548 -20.21 -15.71 0.24
C LEU A 548 -21.53 -15.65 1.02
N ASP A 549 -21.90 -14.49 1.56
CA ASP A 549 -23.16 -14.32 2.27
C ASP A 549 -24.23 -13.70 1.36
N ALA A 550 -25.48 -14.11 1.55
CA ALA A 550 -26.62 -13.51 0.86
C ALA A 550 -26.85 -12.03 1.22
N GLN A 551 -26.27 -11.54 2.32
CA GLN A 551 -26.25 -10.11 2.69
C GLN A 551 -25.09 -9.32 2.04
N GLY A 552 -24.17 -9.99 1.35
CA GLY A 552 -23.10 -9.34 0.58
C GLY A 552 -23.68 -8.41 -0.48
N VAL A 553 -23.12 -7.20 -0.61
CA VAL A 553 -23.62 -6.21 -1.58
C VAL A 553 -23.07 -6.49 -2.98
N GLU A 554 -21.77 -6.76 -3.10
CA GLU A 554 -21.15 -7.22 -4.35
C GLU A 554 -20.83 -8.71 -4.23
N ASN A 555 -21.89 -9.51 -4.08
CA ASN A 555 -21.77 -10.92 -3.70
C ASN A 555 -21.27 -11.81 -4.86
N LEU A 556 -20.52 -12.84 -4.52
CA LEU A 556 -20.07 -13.87 -5.45
C LEU A 556 -21.09 -15.02 -5.52
N THR A 557 -21.48 -15.58 -4.38
CA THR A 557 -22.51 -16.64 -4.30
C THR A 557 -23.15 -16.68 -2.92
N ASP A 558 -24.37 -17.21 -2.82
CA ASP A 558 -25.12 -17.29 -1.56
C ASP A 558 -24.81 -18.60 -0.81
N GLY A 559 -23.72 -18.62 -0.06
CA GLY A 559 -23.36 -19.75 0.78
C GLY A 559 -24.26 -19.88 2.02
N GLU A 560 -24.47 -21.12 2.45
CA GLU A 560 -25.20 -21.42 3.69
C GLU A 560 -24.32 -21.14 4.90
N ARG A 561 -24.78 -20.29 5.82
CA ARG A 561 -24.09 -20.01 7.10
C ARG A 561 -24.05 -21.27 7.97
N VAL A 562 -22.87 -21.69 8.38
CA VAL A 562 -22.66 -22.83 9.28
C VAL A 562 -22.27 -22.31 10.66
N TYR A 563 -23.13 -22.50 11.64
CA TYR A 563 -22.90 -22.07 13.02
C TYR A 563 -22.19 -23.16 13.87
N PRO A 564 -21.60 -22.78 15.03
CA PRO A 564 -20.90 -23.72 15.89
C PRO A 564 -21.72 -24.96 16.24
N THR A 565 -21.12 -26.14 16.11
CA THR A 565 -21.74 -27.42 16.46
C THR A 565 -21.60 -27.73 17.94
N LEU A 566 -20.56 -27.18 18.58
CA LEU A 566 -20.35 -27.27 20.02
C LEU A 566 -19.88 -25.92 20.57
N THR A 567 -20.58 -25.47 21.60
CA THR A 567 -20.22 -24.35 22.47
C THR A 567 -20.25 -24.84 23.92
N GLY A 568 -19.57 -24.12 24.83
CA GLY A 568 -19.55 -24.49 26.24
C GLY A 568 -18.75 -25.77 26.53
N ARG A 569 -19.08 -26.48 27.61
CA ARG A 569 -18.27 -27.59 28.14
C ARG A 569 -18.72 -28.96 27.61
N ARG A 570 -17.75 -29.78 27.22
CA ARG A 570 -17.89 -31.21 26.91
C ARG A 570 -16.84 -32.00 27.68
N ASP A 571 -17.29 -32.90 28.56
CA ASP A 571 -16.41 -33.87 29.20
C ASP A 571 -16.46 -35.21 28.44
N GLY A 572 -15.32 -35.88 28.33
CA GLY A 572 -15.16 -37.13 27.60
C GLY A 572 -14.71 -36.98 26.14
N PRO A 573 -14.52 -38.12 25.44
CA PRO A 573 -13.99 -38.13 24.07
C PRO A 573 -14.90 -37.39 23.08
N LEU A 574 -14.30 -36.69 22.12
CA LEU A 574 -14.97 -36.10 20.96
C LEU A 574 -14.47 -36.78 19.68
N THR A 575 -15.36 -37.43 18.94
CA THR A 575 -15.05 -37.97 17.60
C THR A 575 -15.73 -37.10 16.54
N VAL A 576 -14.94 -36.56 15.63
CA VAL A 576 -15.39 -35.72 14.51
C VAL A 576 -15.48 -36.59 13.25
N THR A 577 -16.69 -36.73 12.69
CA THR A 577 -17.00 -37.59 11.53
C THR A 577 -17.46 -36.84 10.29
N GLY A 578 -17.72 -35.53 10.41
CA GLY A 578 -18.11 -34.64 9.32
C GLY A 578 -17.49 -33.26 9.55
N PHE A 579 -18.19 -32.20 9.16
CA PHE A 579 -17.76 -30.84 9.48
C PHE A 579 -18.20 -30.48 10.90
N THR A 580 -17.25 -30.26 11.81
CA THR A 580 -17.52 -29.88 13.21
C THR A 580 -16.81 -28.57 13.55
N CYS A 581 -17.58 -27.61 14.05
CA CYS A 581 -17.08 -26.34 14.55
C CYS A 581 -17.22 -26.23 16.07
N LEU A 582 -16.11 -25.89 16.72
CA LEU A 582 -16.02 -25.51 18.12
C LEU A 582 -15.83 -23.99 18.23
N ALA A 583 -16.67 -23.32 19.01
CA ALA A 583 -16.51 -21.89 19.28
C ALA A 583 -16.66 -21.62 20.79
N GLY A 584 -15.62 -21.05 21.41
CA GLY A 584 -15.64 -20.82 22.87
C GLY A 584 -15.85 -22.11 23.68
N ALA A 585 -15.48 -23.27 23.14
CA ALA A 585 -15.79 -24.56 23.74
C ALA A 585 -14.67 -25.03 24.66
N THR A 586 -15.01 -25.79 25.70
CA THR A 586 -14.06 -26.51 26.55
C THR A 586 -14.29 -28.01 26.41
N VAL A 587 -13.31 -28.72 25.84
CA VAL A 587 -13.35 -30.17 25.69
C VAL A 587 -12.35 -30.83 26.63
N THR A 588 -12.81 -31.64 27.58
CA THR A 588 -11.96 -32.42 28.49
C THR A 588 -11.97 -33.88 28.08
N GLY A 589 -11.04 -34.28 27.24
CA GLY A 589 -10.93 -35.62 26.68
C GLY A 589 -10.24 -35.63 25.31
N PRO A 590 -9.94 -36.81 24.76
CA PRO A 590 -9.31 -36.91 23.45
C PRO A 590 -10.25 -36.44 22.33
N VAL A 591 -9.71 -35.67 21.39
CA VAL A 591 -10.40 -35.24 20.15
C VAL A 591 -9.81 -36.03 18.98
N THR A 592 -10.65 -36.81 18.30
CA THR A 592 -10.26 -37.62 17.13
C THR A 592 -11.00 -37.16 15.89
N VAL A 593 -10.27 -36.70 14.87
CA VAL A 593 -10.81 -36.33 13.56
C VAL A 593 -10.64 -37.51 12.61
N ARG A 594 -11.78 -38.05 12.14
CA ARG A 594 -11.82 -39.20 11.23
C ARG A 594 -11.44 -38.79 9.81
N ALA A 595 -11.15 -39.80 8.99
CA ALA A 595 -10.83 -39.59 7.59
C ALA A 595 -11.98 -38.87 6.86
N GLY A 596 -11.64 -37.88 6.02
CA GLY A 596 -12.58 -37.03 5.31
C GLY A 596 -13.37 -36.03 6.17
N ALA A 597 -13.18 -36.03 7.49
CA ALA A 597 -13.85 -35.11 8.40
C ALA A 597 -13.05 -33.81 8.60
N THR A 598 -13.71 -32.77 9.12
CA THR A 598 -13.08 -31.46 9.37
C THR A 598 -13.35 -31.00 10.79
N LEU A 599 -12.28 -30.57 11.47
CA LEU A 599 -12.37 -29.85 12.74
C LEU A 599 -12.00 -28.38 12.52
N VAL A 600 -12.92 -27.48 12.85
CA VAL A 600 -12.69 -26.03 13.00
C VAL A 600 -12.84 -25.70 14.47
N ALA A 601 -11.85 -25.08 15.10
CA ALA A 601 -11.95 -24.64 16.49
C ALA A 601 -11.44 -23.21 16.66
N THR A 602 -12.22 -22.40 17.36
CA THR A 602 -11.91 -20.98 17.61
C THR A 602 -12.22 -20.63 19.06
N GLY A 603 -11.36 -19.85 19.72
CA GLY A 603 -11.58 -19.43 21.12
C GLY A 603 -11.70 -20.61 22.09
N SER A 604 -11.19 -21.80 21.74
CA SER A 604 -11.56 -23.05 22.40
C SER A 604 -10.40 -23.65 23.21
N THR A 605 -10.74 -24.34 24.30
CA THR A 605 -9.79 -25.07 25.15
C THR A 605 -10.01 -26.57 25.02
N ILE A 606 -8.95 -27.31 24.68
CA ILE A 606 -8.98 -28.77 24.57
C ILE A 606 -7.96 -29.33 25.56
N THR A 607 -8.41 -30.09 26.55
CA THR A 607 -7.56 -30.84 27.48
C THR A 607 -7.59 -32.31 27.11
N GLY A 608 -6.57 -32.76 26.41
CA GLY A 608 -6.46 -34.09 25.81
C GLY A 608 -5.75 -34.06 24.46
N PRO A 609 -5.39 -35.22 23.89
CA PRO A 609 -4.74 -35.29 22.59
C PRO A 609 -5.72 -34.88 21.48
N VAL A 610 -5.23 -34.15 20.48
CA VAL A 610 -5.93 -33.89 19.21
C VAL A 610 -5.26 -34.73 18.13
N THR A 611 -5.97 -35.72 17.59
CA THR A 611 -5.45 -36.62 16.56
C THR A 611 -6.32 -36.56 15.31
N ALA A 612 -5.71 -36.28 14.17
CA ALA A 612 -6.35 -36.31 12.86
C ALA A 612 -5.57 -37.27 11.94
N THR A 613 -6.28 -38.19 11.29
CA THR A 613 -5.67 -39.13 10.33
C THR A 613 -6.53 -39.22 9.09
N GLY A 614 -5.99 -38.80 7.95
CA GLY A 614 -6.72 -38.75 6.68
C GLY A 614 -7.84 -37.71 6.66
N ALA A 615 -7.82 -36.71 7.55
CA ALA A 615 -8.86 -35.69 7.66
C ALA A 615 -8.94 -34.83 6.39
N ALA A 616 -10.09 -34.23 6.11
CA ALA A 616 -10.18 -33.20 5.08
C ALA A 616 -9.50 -31.91 5.56
N GLY A 617 -9.81 -31.47 6.79
CA GLY A 617 -9.17 -30.29 7.36
C GLY A 617 -9.08 -30.23 8.87
N VAL A 618 -8.07 -29.50 9.36
CA VAL A 618 -7.89 -29.16 10.78
C VAL A 618 -7.47 -27.70 10.88
N LEU A 619 -8.39 -26.86 11.37
CA LEU A 619 -8.19 -25.43 11.51
C LEU A 619 -8.43 -25.01 12.96
N LEU A 620 -7.39 -24.59 13.66
CA LEU A 620 -7.42 -24.13 15.05
C LEU A 620 -6.95 -22.67 15.08
N ALA A 621 -7.74 -21.80 15.71
CA ALA A 621 -7.37 -20.40 15.89
C ALA A 621 -7.70 -19.90 17.29
N ASP A 622 -6.89 -19.01 17.87
CA ASP A 622 -7.12 -18.42 19.20
C ASP A 622 -7.54 -19.50 20.23
N SER A 623 -6.77 -20.58 20.31
CA SER A 623 -7.19 -21.79 21.03
C SER A 623 -6.04 -22.39 21.83
N THR A 624 -6.39 -23.09 22.91
CA THR A 624 -5.41 -23.79 23.76
C THR A 624 -5.63 -25.29 23.69
N VAL A 625 -4.55 -26.04 23.47
CA VAL A 625 -4.53 -27.51 23.53
C VAL A 625 -3.54 -27.95 24.61
N THR A 626 -4.03 -28.61 25.65
CA THR A 626 -3.20 -29.28 26.65
C THR A 626 -3.15 -30.77 26.32
N GLY A 627 -2.13 -31.17 25.56
CA GLY A 627 -1.98 -32.51 25.00
C GLY A 627 -1.23 -32.50 23.66
N PRO A 628 -0.83 -33.65 23.13
CA PRO A 628 -0.19 -33.73 21.82
C PRO A 628 -1.18 -33.41 20.70
N VAL A 629 -0.71 -32.71 19.67
CA VAL A 629 -1.44 -32.46 18.41
C VAL A 629 -0.75 -33.24 17.29
N ARG A 630 -1.47 -34.20 16.69
CA ARG A 630 -0.96 -35.04 15.60
C ARG A 630 -1.89 -34.96 14.40
N ILE A 631 -1.40 -34.43 13.29
CA ILE A 631 -2.16 -34.27 12.05
C ILE A 631 -1.40 -35.00 10.94
N THR A 632 -1.99 -36.09 10.46
CA THR A 632 -1.33 -36.97 9.48
C THR A 632 -2.23 -37.25 8.28
N GLY A 633 -1.70 -37.06 7.07
CA GLY A 633 -2.40 -37.39 5.83
C GLY A 633 -3.63 -36.54 5.52
N THR A 634 -3.70 -35.30 6.04
CA THR A 634 -4.78 -34.36 5.73
C THR A 634 -4.66 -33.86 4.29
N THR A 635 -5.80 -33.69 3.60
CA THR A 635 -5.85 -33.48 2.15
C THR A 635 -6.21 -32.08 1.67
N ASP A 636 -6.91 -31.27 2.48
CA ASP A 636 -7.41 -29.98 2.00
C ASP A 636 -6.76 -28.82 2.74
N ALA A 637 -7.02 -28.65 4.04
CA ALA A 637 -6.52 -27.49 4.79
C ALA A 637 -6.00 -27.82 6.20
N ILE A 638 -4.85 -27.24 6.53
CA ILE A 638 -4.31 -27.21 7.89
C ILE A 638 -4.00 -25.77 8.25
N SER A 639 -4.51 -25.31 9.39
CA SER A 639 -4.23 -23.97 9.90
C SER A 639 -4.17 -23.96 11.42
N LEU A 640 -3.03 -23.58 11.99
CA LEU A 640 -2.85 -23.30 13.41
C LEU A 640 -2.41 -21.83 13.52
N ILE A 641 -3.33 -20.95 13.93
CA ILE A 641 -3.08 -19.50 14.02
C ILE A 641 -3.33 -19.04 15.45
N ASP A 642 -2.32 -18.48 16.10
CA ASP A 642 -2.44 -18.04 17.50
C ASP A 642 -2.94 -19.16 18.44
N VAL A 643 -2.32 -20.34 18.32
CA VAL A 643 -2.65 -21.52 19.13
C VAL A 643 -1.58 -21.72 20.19
N THR A 644 -1.99 -22.03 21.41
CA THR A 644 -1.07 -22.50 22.46
C THR A 644 -1.20 -24.00 22.63
N VAL A 645 -0.15 -24.76 22.31
CA VAL A 645 -0.09 -26.20 22.51
C VAL A 645 0.87 -26.53 23.65
N THR A 646 0.37 -27.18 24.69
CA THR A 646 1.20 -27.80 25.75
C THR A 646 1.35 -29.29 25.46
N GLY A 647 2.36 -29.63 24.67
CA GLY A 647 2.60 -30.97 24.13
C GLY A 647 3.35 -30.91 22.79
N PRO A 648 3.76 -32.06 22.23
CA PRO A 648 4.36 -32.11 20.90
C PRO A 648 3.34 -31.80 19.80
N VAL A 649 3.80 -31.18 18.72
CA VAL A 649 3.05 -30.95 17.48
C VAL A 649 3.73 -31.71 16.34
N ASP A 650 2.99 -32.60 15.68
CA ASP A 650 3.46 -33.43 14.56
C ASP A 650 2.54 -33.26 13.35
N LEU A 651 3.08 -32.68 12.27
CA LEU A 651 2.46 -32.59 10.95
C LEU A 651 3.18 -33.53 9.99
N ALA A 652 2.55 -34.64 9.62
CA ALA A 652 3.19 -35.67 8.80
C ALA A 652 2.41 -36.03 7.55
N ARG A 653 3.10 -36.09 6.40
CA ARG A 653 2.57 -36.65 5.14
C ARG A 653 1.24 -36.00 4.71
N ASN A 654 1.05 -34.73 5.02
CA ASN A 654 -0.14 -33.99 4.58
C ASN A 654 0.04 -33.51 3.14
N THR A 655 -0.99 -33.62 2.31
CA THR A 655 -0.95 -33.30 0.88
C THR A 655 -2.11 -32.39 0.53
N THR A 656 -1.93 -31.09 0.75
CA THR A 656 -2.99 -30.07 0.74
C THR A 656 -3.11 -29.34 -0.62
N GLY A 657 -2.65 -29.97 -1.71
CA GLY A 657 -2.71 -29.38 -3.05
C GLY A 657 -1.93 -28.06 -3.14
N THR A 658 -2.59 -26.98 -3.55
CA THR A 658 -2.03 -25.62 -3.60
C THR A 658 -2.12 -24.89 -2.26
N ASP A 659 -2.83 -25.44 -1.28
CA ASP A 659 -3.00 -24.83 0.02
C ASP A 659 -1.82 -25.11 0.93
N THR A 660 -1.08 -24.07 1.31
CA THR A 660 0.03 -24.24 2.25
C THR A 660 -0.45 -24.44 3.69
N PRO A 661 -0.01 -25.49 4.42
CA PRO A 661 -0.28 -25.63 5.85
C PRO A 661 0.25 -24.44 6.63
N LEU A 662 -0.56 -23.90 7.55
CA LEU A 662 -0.20 -22.72 8.34
C LEU A 662 0.12 -23.09 9.79
N LEU A 663 1.27 -22.61 10.28
CA LEU A 663 1.61 -22.52 11.70
C LEU A 663 2.10 -21.09 11.93
N ALA A 664 1.21 -20.20 12.36
CA ALA A 664 1.46 -18.77 12.44
C ALA A 664 1.15 -18.27 13.86
N GLY A 665 2.09 -17.53 14.48
CA GLY A 665 1.91 -17.00 15.82
C GLY A 665 1.65 -18.08 16.90
N THR A 666 1.99 -19.34 16.63
CA THR A 666 1.65 -20.47 17.50
C THR A 666 2.74 -20.66 18.56
N THR A 667 2.33 -20.93 19.79
CA THR A 667 3.22 -21.30 20.89
C THR A 667 3.16 -22.81 21.12
N VAL A 668 4.29 -23.50 20.99
CA VAL A 668 4.42 -24.93 21.24
C VAL A 668 5.34 -25.17 22.43
N ARG A 669 4.79 -25.66 23.54
CA ARG A 669 5.54 -26.14 24.71
C ARG A 669 5.85 -27.63 24.56
N GLY A 670 6.74 -27.94 23.62
CA GLY A 670 7.15 -29.29 23.27
C GLY A 670 7.90 -29.33 21.93
N PRO A 671 8.29 -30.52 21.43
CA PRO A 671 8.85 -30.68 20.09
C PRO A 671 7.87 -30.27 18.99
N LEU A 672 8.40 -29.67 17.91
CA LEU A 672 7.68 -29.39 16.66
C LEU A 672 8.34 -30.20 15.52
N ALA A 673 7.56 -31.07 14.88
CA ALA A 673 8.04 -31.91 13.79
C ALA A 673 7.12 -31.80 12.57
N CYS A 674 7.72 -31.62 11.39
CA CYS A 674 6.98 -31.52 10.13
C CYS A 674 7.69 -32.34 9.04
N ALA A 675 7.16 -33.51 8.71
CA ALA A 675 7.82 -34.45 7.81
C ALA A 675 6.93 -34.83 6.62
N GLY A 676 7.47 -34.66 5.41
CA GLY A 676 6.83 -35.11 4.17
C GLY A 676 5.52 -34.40 3.82
N ASN A 677 5.28 -33.19 4.33
CA ASN A 677 4.13 -32.37 3.93
C ASN A 677 4.38 -31.76 2.55
N THR A 678 3.34 -31.70 1.71
CA THR A 678 3.40 -31.09 0.39
C THR A 678 2.19 -30.17 0.18
N PRO A 679 2.40 -28.85 0.10
CA PRO A 679 3.67 -28.13 0.28
C PRO A 679 4.14 -28.13 1.76
N ALA A 680 5.39 -27.68 1.99
CA ALA A 680 5.94 -27.52 3.34
C ALA A 680 5.19 -26.43 4.13
N PRO A 681 5.04 -26.54 5.47
CA PRO A 681 4.31 -25.55 6.24
C PRO A 681 4.98 -24.16 6.26
N THR A 682 4.18 -23.10 6.41
CA THR A 682 4.64 -21.70 6.52
C THR A 682 3.97 -20.97 7.69
N ASN A 683 4.49 -19.81 8.06
CA ASN A 683 4.02 -19.02 9.19
C ASN A 683 3.47 -17.63 8.81
N LEU A 684 3.33 -17.33 7.51
CA LEU A 684 2.89 -16.01 7.01
C LEU A 684 3.74 -14.82 7.50
N GLY A 685 4.97 -15.06 7.96
CA GLY A 685 5.83 -14.04 8.57
C GLY A 685 5.55 -13.80 10.06
N LEU A 686 4.63 -14.56 10.68
CA LEU A 686 4.33 -14.48 12.11
C LEU A 686 5.16 -15.52 12.87
N THR A 687 6.07 -15.06 13.71
CA THR A 687 6.99 -15.91 14.48
C THR A 687 6.24 -16.92 15.36
N ASN A 688 6.63 -18.19 15.30
CA ASN A 688 6.20 -19.20 16.27
C ASN A 688 7.16 -19.26 17.47
N THR A 689 6.61 -19.54 18.65
CA THR A 689 7.40 -19.74 19.88
C THR A 689 7.43 -21.21 20.24
N VAL A 690 8.56 -21.89 20.03
CA VAL A 690 8.72 -23.32 20.30
C VAL A 690 9.70 -23.55 21.44
N HIS A 691 9.23 -24.20 22.52
CA HIS A 691 10.04 -24.65 23.65
C HIS A 691 10.37 -26.15 23.51
N GLY A 692 11.20 -26.48 22.52
CA GLY A 692 11.61 -27.83 22.17
C GLY A 692 12.34 -27.88 20.84
N PRO A 693 12.82 -29.05 20.40
CA PRO A 693 13.47 -29.18 19.10
C PRO A 693 12.47 -28.93 17.96
N ARG A 694 12.93 -28.23 16.92
CA ARG A 694 12.26 -28.08 15.63
C ARG A 694 12.95 -29.01 14.63
N THR A 695 12.18 -29.79 13.88
CA THR A 695 12.75 -30.83 12.98
C THR A 695 12.14 -30.76 11.58
N ASP A 696 12.92 -31.22 10.59
CA ASP A 696 12.56 -31.33 9.18
C ASP A 696 12.02 -30.01 8.59
N GLN A 697 10.84 -30.03 7.97
CA GLN A 697 10.26 -28.88 7.26
C GLN A 697 9.90 -27.71 8.19
N CYS A 698 9.83 -27.94 9.50
CA CYS A 698 9.55 -26.91 10.49
C CYS A 698 10.80 -26.38 11.20
N ALA A 699 12.00 -26.79 10.78
CA ALA A 699 13.26 -26.33 11.37
C ALA A 699 13.42 -24.79 11.35
N ALA A 700 12.85 -24.12 10.34
CA ALA A 700 12.91 -22.67 10.16
C ALA A 700 11.66 -21.90 10.64
N LEU A 701 10.64 -22.58 11.19
CA LEU A 701 9.34 -21.99 11.55
C LEU A 701 9.24 -21.51 12.99
#